data_AF-A0A8R2NQL9-F1
#
_entry.id   AF-A0A8R2NQL9-F1
#
_cell.length_a   1.000
_cell.length_b   1.000
_cell.length_c   1.000
_cell.angle_alpha   90.00
_cell.angle_beta   90.00
_cell.angle_gamma   90.00
#
_symmetry.space_group_name_H-M   'P 1'
#
loop_
_entity.id
_entity.type
_entity.pdbx_description
1 polymer ?
#
loop_
_entity_poly.entity_id
_entity_poly.type
_entity_poly.pdbx_seq_one_letter_code
_entity_poly.pdbx_strand_id
1 'polypeptide(L)'
;MSRYKFIILIFMVIKSLYYSEAGNDDHQVDENEEGKRISGMYEIKYPRIYETHSEYTTRISNQNKEFVEVPETVEMEVFKKFKSYFPNIGEIYEEYFSDRRDFFKIKGCSEAEFTRVLNSYPRFLETEAEFINRIKFEKLDLSNSTSSTDYYIGLRLLYPIFAESYEEYSARIMEKCLHPMKLEAFNLYQSYYPNLCEQYTEFVNTMEIFSKKTTKYEKLISELNSSYSETIYDRLKAAFPKPFESQVGFDNRLKEDGFHLIYNRFFAKRMYPKMSETYEEYKNRINSICLRPISNNMFVEYKKNYPQLQYSYTEINFEKKENKSNIDQRNLAEIQMDISEFNMLIKRLPNVYENYQVYRQRMSMIETDGIDEEEVDDLKKVYIRQCEKYEDYTKRMDQIDINPTSAEIADKLKMTVPREYETHGDSQYYHFLKSDYYDKEKKCFIYGCKNRNLTFFLDENGKREGESYKECMYDFHYIKAFSYPSYKAFKYVLPRPFEKYTSYKMRIEQFQKDYDFSDYEELENYAKETFKSFIQPLTKDEFLDLKLRFPKLSETPKEYGYRLDNYSLDIAINNHLFHLIKHSQIQLYDDYESYEKRFKKLVINRRKFLEEFGISLLSETQFKLFKQYLPTKPYVIDYSAYTIDKMKIQGDTDSK
;
A
#
# COMPACT_ATOMS: atom_id res chain seq x y z
N MET A 1 -47.95 -8.15 3.16
CA MET A 1 -48.12 -7.00 4.10
C MET A 1 -48.93 -5.92 3.39
N SER A 2 -50.08 -5.46 3.92
CA SER A 2 -50.87 -4.41 3.25
C SER A 2 -50.11 -3.07 3.28
N ARG A 3 -50.21 -2.25 2.22
CA ARG A 3 -49.59 -0.91 2.13
C ARG A 3 -49.87 -0.03 3.37
N TYR A 4 -51.04 -0.23 3.99
CA TYR A 4 -51.44 0.44 5.23
C TYR A 4 -50.62 0.05 6.46
N LYS A 5 -50.28 -1.24 6.63
CA LYS A 5 -49.44 -1.70 7.76
C LYS A 5 -48.00 -1.19 7.65
N PHE A 6 -47.48 -1.04 6.44
CA PHE A 6 -46.11 -0.54 6.19
C PHE A 6 -45.98 0.98 6.42
N ILE A 7 -47.00 1.77 6.04
CA ILE A 7 -47.05 3.22 6.33
C ILE A 7 -47.20 3.47 7.84
N ILE A 8 -48.07 2.70 8.53
CA ILE A 8 -48.18 2.73 10.00
C ILE A 8 -46.86 2.35 10.66
N LEU A 9 -46.08 1.44 10.07
CA LEU A 9 -44.78 1.00 10.56
C LEU A 9 -43.70 2.10 10.47
N ILE A 10 -43.62 2.80 9.33
CA ILE A 10 -42.72 3.96 9.17
C ILE A 10 -43.16 5.08 10.10
N PHE A 11 -44.48 5.33 10.21
CA PHE A 11 -45.04 6.23 11.20
C PHE A 11 -44.79 5.79 12.65
N MET A 12 -44.56 4.49 12.91
CA MET A 12 -44.25 3.93 14.24
C MET A 12 -42.76 3.93 14.56
N VAL A 13 -41.88 3.78 13.57
CA VAL A 13 -40.41 3.97 13.73
C VAL A 13 -40.10 5.45 13.87
N ILE A 14 -40.81 6.29 13.12
CA ILE A 14 -40.87 7.73 13.37
C ILE A 14 -41.51 7.91 14.76
N LYS A 15 -42.76 7.56 15.04
CA LYS A 15 -43.36 7.77 16.39
C LYS A 15 -42.58 7.21 17.59
N SER A 16 -41.87 6.08 17.49
CA SER A 16 -41.09 5.50 18.59
C SER A 16 -39.87 6.35 18.94
N LEU A 17 -39.33 7.09 17.97
CA LEU A 17 -38.34 8.14 18.22
C LEU A 17 -38.97 9.40 18.88
N TYR A 18 -40.31 9.50 19.00
CA TYR A 18 -41.05 10.77 19.18
C TYR A 18 -42.01 10.82 20.38
N TYR A 19 -42.19 9.75 21.18
CA TYR A 19 -43.09 9.84 22.34
C TYR A 19 -42.43 10.55 23.53
N SER A 20 -42.53 11.89 23.55
CA SER A 20 -42.33 12.74 24.73
C SER A 20 -43.30 13.94 24.81
N GLU A 21 -44.11 14.24 23.78
CA GLU A 21 -44.88 15.49 23.73
C GLU A 21 -46.40 15.38 23.94
N ALA A 22 -46.93 14.21 24.27
CA ALA A 22 -48.35 14.07 24.61
C ALA A 22 -48.50 13.41 25.98
N GLY A 23 -48.53 14.23 27.03
CA GLY A 23 -48.72 13.76 28.40
C GLY A 23 -48.61 14.89 29.42
N ASN A 24 -49.47 15.89 29.30
CA ASN A 24 -49.67 16.92 30.33
C ASN A 24 -51.12 16.89 30.84
N ASP A 25 -51.67 15.67 30.96
CA ASP A 25 -52.92 15.41 31.67
C ASP A 25 -52.59 14.48 32.86
N ASP A 26 -53.01 14.91 34.06
CA ASP A 26 -52.67 14.40 35.40
C ASP A 26 -53.19 12.98 35.73
N HIS A 27 -52.97 12.01 34.86
CA HIS A 27 -53.24 10.60 35.16
C HIS A 27 -51.93 9.79 35.21
N GLN A 28 -51.35 9.74 36.42
CA GLN A 28 -50.36 8.74 36.82
C GLN A 28 -51.01 7.34 36.82
N VAL A 29 -50.89 6.65 35.69
CA VAL A 29 -51.06 5.19 35.60
C VAL A 29 -49.70 4.61 35.16
N ASP A 30 -49.40 3.38 35.59
CA ASP A 30 -48.21 2.54 35.33
C ASP A 30 -47.89 2.28 33.82
N GLU A 31 -47.99 3.28 32.95
CA GLU A 31 -47.67 3.19 31.52
C GLU A 31 -46.14 3.18 31.23
N ASN A 32 -45.31 3.33 32.26
CA ASN A 32 -43.87 3.52 32.11
C ASN A 32 -43.09 2.23 31.77
N GLU A 33 -43.56 1.04 32.17
CA GLU A 33 -42.88 -0.22 31.83
C GLU A 33 -43.31 -0.79 30.48
N GLU A 34 -44.61 -0.72 30.14
CA GLU A 34 -45.12 -1.25 28.88
C GLU A 34 -44.72 -0.37 27.69
N GLY A 35 -44.70 0.96 27.86
CA GLY A 35 -44.15 1.89 26.86
C GLY A 35 -42.66 1.66 26.58
N LYS A 36 -41.85 1.44 27.63
CA LYS A 36 -40.42 1.10 27.48
C LYS A 36 -40.21 -0.25 26.81
N ARG A 37 -41.02 -1.26 27.16
CA ARG A 37 -40.97 -2.60 26.55
C ARG A 37 -41.35 -2.56 25.06
N ILE A 38 -42.36 -1.78 24.71
CA ILE A 38 -42.80 -1.58 23.31
C ILE A 38 -41.75 -0.80 22.52
N SER A 39 -41.18 0.26 23.08
CA SER A 39 -40.10 1.06 22.45
C SER A 39 -38.86 0.21 22.15
N GLY A 40 -38.38 -0.56 23.13
CA GLY A 40 -37.25 -1.47 22.96
C GLY A 40 -37.50 -2.58 21.92
N MET A 41 -38.74 -3.08 21.80
CA MET A 41 -39.09 -4.09 20.79
C MET A 41 -39.01 -3.57 19.34
N TYR A 42 -39.22 -2.28 19.09
CA TYR A 42 -39.18 -1.73 17.73
C TYR A 42 -37.77 -1.39 17.28
N GLU A 43 -36.92 -0.91 18.17
CA GLU A 43 -35.53 -0.56 17.86
C GLU A 43 -34.67 -1.78 17.49
N ILE A 44 -35.03 -2.95 18.03
CA ILE A 44 -34.39 -4.23 17.75
C ILE A 44 -34.73 -4.72 16.33
N LYS A 45 -35.92 -4.44 15.78
CA LYS A 45 -36.44 -5.17 14.61
C LYS A 45 -36.14 -4.55 13.24
N TYR A 46 -35.85 -3.25 13.15
CA TYR A 46 -35.71 -2.58 11.86
C TYR A 46 -34.24 -2.40 11.43
N PRO A 47 -33.97 -2.37 10.11
CA PRO A 47 -32.68 -1.97 9.59
C PRO A 47 -32.29 -0.59 10.10
N ARG A 48 -31.06 -0.46 10.58
CA ARG A 48 -30.51 0.88 10.80
C ARG A 48 -30.11 1.47 9.46
N ILE A 49 -30.18 2.78 9.36
CA ILE A 49 -29.89 3.47 8.11
C ILE A 49 -28.44 3.29 7.63
N TYR A 50 -27.51 2.99 8.52
CA TYR A 50 -26.11 2.74 8.17
C TYR A 50 -25.77 1.27 7.97
N GLU A 51 -26.70 0.35 8.22
CA GLU A 51 -26.44 -1.09 8.07
C GLU A 51 -26.50 -1.54 6.60
N THR A 52 -25.66 -2.51 6.25
CA THR A 52 -25.86 -3.39 5.11
C THR A 52 -26.92 -4.45 5.44
N HIS A 53 -27.45 -5.13 4.42
CA HIS A 53 -28.39 -6.23 4.63
C HIS A 53 -27.79 -7.38 5.43
N SER A 54 -26.49 -7.66 5.23
CA SER A 54 -25.74 -8.67 5.98
C SER A 54 -25.56 -8.29 7.45
N GLU A 55 -25.19 -7.04 7.73
CA GLU A 55 -25.05 -6.50 9.10
C GLU A 55 -26.38 -6.57 9.86
N TYR A 56 -27.47 -6.13 9.22
CA TYR A 56 -28.82 -6.24 9.76
C TYR A 56 -29.20 -7.69 10.07
N THR A 57 -29.01 -8.59 9.10
CA THR A 57 -29.35 -10.01 9.25
C THR A 57 -28.56 -10.66 10.39
N THR A 58 -27.27 -10.33 10.49
CA THR A 58 -26.40 -10.81 11.58
C THR A 58 -26.88 -10.29 12.94
N ARG A 59 -27.19 -9.00 13.05
CA ARG A 59 -27.69 -8.41 14.29
C ARG A 59 -29.00 -9.05 14.75
N ILE A 60 -29.98 -9.18 13.84
CA ILE A 60 -31.27 -9.82 14.14
C ILE A 60 -31.07 -11.28 14.54
N SER A 61 -30.22 -12.03 13.82
CA SER A 61 -29.95 -13.44 14.13
C SER A 61 -29.30 -13.62 15.50
N ASN A 62 -28.41 -12.71 15.89
CA ASN A 62 -27.79 -12.72 17.21
C ASN A 62 -28.80 -12.39 18.33
N GLN A 63 -29.72 -11.47 18.08
CA GLN A 63 -30.77 -11.07 19.04
C GLN A 63 -31.88 -12.13 19.18
N ASN A 64 -32.20 -12.86 18.11
CA ASN A 64 -33.22 -13.92 18.11
C ASN A 64 -32.83 -15.13 18.98
N LYS A 65 -31.56 -15.27 19.37
CA LYS A 65 -31.16 -16.27 20.37
C LYS A 65 -31.80 -16.02 21.74
N GLU A 66 -32.24 -14.79 22.02
CA GLU A 66 -32.85 -14.40 23.30
C GLU A 66 -34.38 -14.27 23.23
N PHE A 67 -34.97 -14.14 22.04
CA PHE A 67 -36.42 -13.92 21.86
C PHE A 67 -37.04 -14.92 20.86
N VAL A 68 -38.01 -15.71 21.33
CA VAL A 68 -38.53 -16.93 20.66
C VAL A 68 -39.41 -16.68 19.42
N GLU A 69 -39.81 -15.44 19.12
CA GLU A 69 -40.79 -15.15 18.04
C GLU A 69 -40.48 -13.88 17.23
N VAL A 70 -39.32 -13.82 16.58
CA VAL A 70 -39.03 -12.77 15.58
C VAL A 70 -39.06 -13.39 14.18
N PRO A 71 -39.73 -12.75 13.20
CA PRO A 71 -39.83 -13.27 11.83
C PRO A 71 -38.47 -13.59 11.21
N GLU A 72 -38.47 -14.58 10.31
CA GLU A 72 -37.36 -14.87 9.41
C GLU A 72 -36.86 -13.61 8.70
N THR A 73 -35.55 -13.59 8.43
CA THR A 73 -34.78 -12.46 7.88
C THR A 73 -35.54 -11.64 6.84
N VAL A 74 -35.54 -10.31 6.97
CA VAL A 74 -36.18 -9.41 6.00
C VAL A 74 -35.55 -9.61 4.63
N GLU A 75 -36.37 -9.90 3.61
CA GLU A 75 -35.90 -10.02 2.23
C GLU A 75 -35.20 -8.74 1.74
N MET A 76 -34.18 -8.89 0.92
CA MET A 76 -33.38 -7.78 0.39
C MET A 76 -34.24 -6.67 -0.26
N GLU A 77 -35.31 -7.03 -0.96
CA GLU A 77 -36.19 -6.04 -1.60
C GLU A 77 -37.00 -5.22 -0.58
N VAL A 78 -37.42 -5.84 0.52
CA VAL A 78 -38.07 -5.13 1.63
C VAL A 78 -37.07 -4.24 2.36
N PHE A 79 -35.83 -4.71 2.54
CA PHE A 79 -34.73 -3.93 3.10
C PHE A 79 -34.44 -2.67 2.27
N LYS A 80 -34.21 -2.82 0.96
CA LYS A 80 -34.01 -1.68 0.04
C LYS A 80 -35.17 -0.69 0.08
N LYS A 81 -36.41 -1.20 0.07
CA LYS A 81 -37.59 -0.35 0.14
C LYS A 81 -37.65 0.42 1.46
N PHE A 82 -37.32 -0.19 2.58
CA PHE A 82 -37.22 0.50 3.86
C PHE A 82 -36.18 1.62 3.82
N LYS A 83 -34.96 1.32 3.35
CA LYS A 83 -33.86 2.29 3.23
C LYS A 83 -34.23 3.48 2.33
N SER A 84 -34.99 3.23 1.27
CA SER A 84 -35.46 4.28 0.35
C SER A 84 -36.38 5.33 0.99
N TYR A 85 -36.92 5.15 2.20
CA TYR A 85 -37.72 6.22 2.82
C TYR A 85 -36.87 7.31 3.47
N PHE A 86 -35.65 6.99 3.86
CA PHE A 86 -34.81 7.92 4.61
C PHE A 86 -34.15 8.91 3.64
N PRO A 87 -34.09 10.20 4.00
CA PRO A 87 -33.20 11.16 3.35
C PRO A 87 -31.77 10.66 3.33
N ASN A 88 -31.05 10.91 2.25
CA ASN A 88 -29.61 10.71 2.22
C ASN A 88 -28.88 11.97 2.70
N ILE A 89 -27.66 11.79 3.20
CA ILE A 89 -26.80 12.91 3.57
C ILE A 89 -26.48 13.75 2.35
N GLY A 90 -26.60 15.07 2.45
CA GLY A 90 -26.33 16.01 1.35
C GLY A 90 -27.43 16.08 0.28
N GLU A 91 -28.52 15.32 0.42
CA GLU A 91 -29.70 15.43 -0.42
C GLU A 91 -30.48 16.71 -0.04
N ILE A 92 -31.01 17.44 -1.02
CA ILE A 92 -31.98 18.53 -0.78
C ILE A 92 -33.40 18.01 -0.93
N TYR A 93 -34.39 18.71 -0.36
CA TYR A 93 -35.76 18.18 -0.29
C TYR A 93 -36.35 17.93 -1.68
N GLU A 94 -36.09 18.80 -2.64
CA GLU A 94 -36.56 18.67 -4.02
C GLU A 94 -36.01 17.41 -4.68
N GLU A 95 -34.74 17.10 -4.42
CA GLU A 95 -34.08 15.90 -4.95
C GLU A 95 -34.63 14.64 -4.28
N TYR A 96 -34.71 14.64 -2.95
CA TYR A 96 -35.34 13.56 -2.20
C TYR A 96 -36.74 13.27 -2.70
N PHE A 97 -37.58 14.30 -2.82
CA PHE A 97 -38.96 14.16 -3.22
C PHE A 97 -39.09 13.64 -4.66
N SER A 98 -38.30 14.19 -5.59
CA SER A 98 -38.27 13.71 -6.98
C SER A 98 -37.82 12.26 -7.02
N ASP A 99 -36.73 11.90 -6.34
CA ASP A 99 -36.16 10.57 -6.42
C ASP A 99 -37.10 9.51 -5.82
N ARG A 100 -37.73 9.83 -4.68
CA ARG A 100 -38.70 8.96 -4.02
C ARG A 100 -39.95 8.74 -4.84
N ARG A 101 -40.48 9.80 -5.46
CA ARG A 101 -41.64 9.71 -6.34
C ARG A 101 -41.32 8.98 -7.64
N ASP A 102 -40.22 9.33 -8.28
CA ASP A 102 -39.95 8.98 -9.67
C ASP A 102 -39.22 7.64 -9.81
N PHE A 103 -38.24 7.35 -8.95
CA PHE A 103 -37.52 6.06 -8.98
C PHE A 103 -38.18 5.01 -8.09
N PHE A 104 -38.47 5.35 -6.84
CA PHE A 104 -38.95 4.37 -5.85
C PHE A 104 -40.47 4.18 -5.84
N LYS A 105 -41.22 5.07 -6.50
CA LYS A 105 -42.69 5.07 -6.51
C LYS A 105 -43.29 5.12 -5.10
N ILE A 106 -42.66 5.88 -4.20
CA ILE A 106 -43.14 6.16 -2.84
C ILE A 106 -43.40 7.65 -2.67
N LYS A 107 -44.29 8.00 -1.72
CA LYS A 107 -44.69 9.41 -1.48
C LYS A 107 -43.57 10.29 -0.91
N GLY A 108 -42.56 9.68 -0.26
CA GLY A 108 -41.60 10.39 0.59
C GLY A 108 -42.24 10.97 1.85
N CYS A 109 -41.43 11.61 2.69
CA CYS A 109 -41.85 12.39 3.86
C CYS A 109 -42.09 13.87 3.51
N SER A 110 -42.73 14.62 4.41
CA SER A 110 -42.89 16.07 4.27
C SER A 110 -41.55 16.80 4.46
N GLU A 111 -41.44 18.04 4.00
CA GLU A 111 -40.22 18.84 4.15
C GLU A 111 -39.78 19.03 5.62
N ALA A 112 -40.76 19.19 6.52
CA ALA A 112 -40.51 19.26 7.97
C ALA A 112 -39.96 17.93 8.53
N GLU A 113 -40.52 16.79 8.09
CA GLU A 113 -40.03 15.46 8.49
C GLU A 113 -38.64 15.19 7.91
N PHE A 114 -38.42 15.54 6.64
CA PHE A 114 -37.12 15.48 5.97
C PHE A 114 -36.06 16.27 6.74
N THR A 115 -36.35 17.53 7.08
CA THR A 115 -35.44 18.39 7.84
C THR A 115 -35.16 17.83 9.23
N ARG A 116 -36.18 17.30 9.91
CA ARG A 116 -36.01 16.69 11.22
C ARG A 116 -35.16 15.43 11.16
N VAL A 117 -35.35 14.58 10.16
CA VAL A 117 -34.52 13.39 9.95
C VAL A 117 -33.08 13.80 9.65
N LEU A 118 -32.84 14.77 8.77
CA LEU A 118 -31.48 15.29 8.54
C LEU A 118 -30.84 15.89 9.80
N ASN A 119 -31.61 16.60 10.63
CA ASN A 119 -31.11 17.09 11.92
C ASN A 119 -30.74 15.96 12.88
N SER A 120 -31.28 14.75 12.74
CA SER A 120 -30.89 13.61 13.56
C SER A 120 -29.51 13.02 13.21
N TYR A 121 -28.89 13.45 12.09
CA TYR A 121 -27.54 13.04 11.74
C TYR A 121 -26.48 13.87 12.49
N PRO A 122 -25.29 13.32 12.73
CA PRO A 122 -24.16 14.07 13.25
C PRO A 122 -23.77 15.20 12.30
N ARG A 123 -23.56 16.42 12.81
CA ARG A 123 -23.01 17.49 11.96
C ARG A 123 -21.55 17.19 11.63
N PHE A 124 -21.02 17.86 10.61
CA PHE A 124 -19.70 17.55 10.03
C PHE A 124 -18.53 17.52 11.01
N LEU A 125 -18.50 18.45 11.97
CA LEU A 125 -17.46 18.55 13.01
C LEU A 125 -17.96 18.24 14.41
N GLU A 126 -19.20 17.78 14.52
CA GLU A 126 -19.80 17.47 15.80
C GLU A 126 -19.13 16.23 16.38
N THR A 127 -18.61 16.36 17.60
CA THR A 127 -18.12 15.23 18.38
C THR A 127 -19.27 14.32 18.79
N GLU A 128 -18.96 13.08 19.17
CA GLU A 128 -19.97 12.20 19.77
C GLU A 128 -20.63 12.85 20.99
N ALA A 129 -19.86 13.47 21.89
CA ALA A 129 -20.41 14.11 23.08
C ALA A 129 -21.38 15.25 22.73
N GLU A 130 -21.03 16.10 21.77
CA GLU A 130 -21.89 17.18 21.28
C GLU A 130 -23.15 16.62 20.62
N PHE A 131 -23.01 15.58 19.78
CA PHE A 131 -24.12 14.89 19.14
C PHE A 131 -25.08 14.31 20.16
N ILE A 132 -24.58 13.52 21.12
CA ILE A 132 -25.40 12.91 22.17
C ILE A 132 -26.14 13.98 22.97
N ASN A 133 -25.46 15.06 23.34
CA ASN A 133 -26.07 16.16 24.09
C ASN A 133 -27.17 16.86 23.29
N ARG A 134 -26.93 17.11 22.00
CA ARG A 134 -27.92 17.72 21.10
C ARG A 134 -29.15 16.84 20.92
N ILE A 135 -28.94 15.55 20.63
CA ILE A 135 -30.04 14.60 20.40
C ILE A 135 -30.85 14.38 21.68
N LYS A 136 -30.22 14.38 22.86
CA LYS A 136 -30.91 14.38 24.17
C LYS A 136 -31.78 15.62 24.35
N PHE A 137 -31.26 16.80 24.00
CA PHE A 137 -32.01 18.05 24.11
C PHE A 137 -33.21 18.11 23.14
N GLU A 138 -33.04 17.53 21.94
CA GLU A 138 -34.10 17.38 20.94
C GLU A 138 -35.16 16.31 21.31
N LYS A 139 -35.06 15.71 22.51
CA LYS A 139 -35.98 14.69 23.06
C LYS A 139 -36.12 13.45 22.16
N LEU A 140 -35.11 13.16 21.35
CA LEU A 140 -35.00 11.90 20.63
C LEU A 140 -34.53 10.85 21.63
N ASP A 141 -35.43 9.97 22.06
CA ASP A 141 -35.16 8.96 23.07
C ASP A 141 -34.21 7.88 22.51
N LEU A 142 -32.89 8.08 22.69
CA LEU A 142 -31.85 7.09 22.38
C LEU A 142 -31.60 6.10 23.52
N SER A 143 -32.37 6.14 24.62
CA SER A 143 -32.06 5.37 25.84
C SER A 143 -32.16 3.86 25.67
N ASN A 144 -32.81 3.38 24.61
CA ASN A 144 -32.98 1.96 24.28
C ASN A 144 -32.04 1.47 23.15
N SER A 145 -31.28 2.36 22.51
CA SER A 145 -30.35 2.00 21.44
C SER A 145 -29.13 1.26 22.00
N THR A 146 -28.58 0.29 21.26
CA THR A 146 -27.14 -0.06 21.39
C THR A 146 -26.34 1.23 21.57
N SER A 147 -25.31 1.23 22.42
CA SER A 147 -24.58 2.43 22.87
C SER A 147 -24.72 3.63 21.91
N SER A 148 -25.18 4.79 22.39
CA SER A 148 -25.35 6.00 21.56
C SER A 148 -24.13 6.32 20.68
N THR A 149 -22.96 5.85 21.10
CA THR A 149 -21.71 5.72 20.36
C THR A 149 -21.85 4.96 19.04
N ASP A 150 -22.35 3.72 19.03
CA ASP A 150 -22.56 2.90 17.83
C ASP A 150 -23.51 3.56 16.83
N TYR A 151 -24.52 4.28 17.33
CA TYR A 151 -25.45 5.01 16.48
C TYR A 151 -24.77 6.21 15.81
N TYR A 152 -24.04 7.01 16.59
CA TYR A 152 -23.23 8.11 16.08
C TYR A 152 -22.20 7.62 15.04
N ILE A 153 -21.43 6.57 15.36
CA ILE A 153 -20.43 5.98 14.46
C ILE A 153 -21.09 5.50 13.17
N GLY A 154 -22.20 4.76 13.29
CA GLY A 154 -22.95 4.27 12.15
C GLY A 154 -23.39 5.39 11.21
N LEU A 155 -23.99 6.45 11.73
CA LEU A 155 -24.40 7.60 10.92
C LEU A 155 -23.20 8.33 10.29
N ARG A 156 -22.07 8.44 11.00
CA ARG A 156 -20.84 9.02 10.44
C ARG A 156 -20.30 8.20 9.26
N LEU A 157 -20.51 6.88 9.22
CA LEU A 157 -20.15 6.02 8.08
C LEU A 157 -21.00 6.28 6.83
N LEU A 158 -21.95 7.22 6.84
CA LEU A 158 -22.69 7.63 5.65
C LEU A 158 -22.12 8.89 4.99
N TYR A 159 -21.21 9.59 5.68
CA TYR A 159 -20.53 10.75 5.13
C TYR A 159 -19.41 10.33 4.18
N PRO A 160 -19.03 11.19 3.22
CA PRO A 160 -17.77 11.04 2.49
C PRO A 160 -16.60 10.97 3.47
N ILE A 161 -15.69 10.04 3.22
CA ILE A 161 -14.42 9.99 3.96
C ILE A 161 -13.47 10.98 3.27
N PHE A 162 -12.70 11.73 4.05
CA PHE A 162 -11.72 12.66 3.47
C PHE A 162 -10.75 11.92 2.54
N ALA A 163 -10.51 12.47 1.34
CA ALA A 163 -9.66 11.89 0.28
C ALA A 163 -10.17 10.56 -0.32
N GLU A 164 -11.45 10.21 -0.09
CA GLU A 164 -12.18 9.20 -0.85
C GLU A 164 -12.51 9.71 -2.26
N SER A 165 -12.50 8.83 -3.26
CA SER A 165 -13.05 9.18 -4.58
C SER A 165 -14.58 9.10 -4.59
N TYR A 166 -15.23 9.76 -5.54
CA TYR A 166 -16.68 9.67 -5.65
C TYR A 166 -17.16 8.24 -5.95
N GLU A 167 -16.41 7.49 -6.74
CA GLU A 167 -16.70 6.11 -7.10
C GLU A 167 -16.65 5.18 -5.86
N GLU A 168 -15.63 5.35 -5.01
CA GLU A 168 -15.50 4.59 -3.76
C GLU A 168 -16.62 4.92 -2.78
N TYR A 169 -16.91 6.21 -2.57
CA TYR A 169 -18.04 6.67 -1.77
C TYR A 169 -19.35 6.10 -2.28
N SER A 170 -19.60 6.23 -3.59
CA SER A 170 -20.81 5.78 -4.24
C SER A 170 -21.01 4.27 -4.06
N ALA A 171 -19.97 3.47 -4.30
CA ALA A 171 -19.99 2.03 -4.07
C ALA A 171 -20.34 1.67 -2.62
N ARG A 172 -19.70 2.34 -1.64
CA ARG A 172 -19.93 2.11 -0.21
C ARG A 172 -21.35 2.46 0.24
N ILE A 173 -21.92 3.57 -0.27
CA ILE A 173 -23.30 3.97 0.05
C ILE A 173 -24.31 3.05 -0.64
N MET A 174 -24.05 2.62 -1.87
CA MET A 174 -24.90 1.66 -2.58
C MET A 174 -24.91 0.27 -1.91
N GLU A 175 -23.79 -0.18 -1.35
CA GLU A 175 -23.72 -1.41 -0.55
C GLU A 175 -24.68 -1.39 0.65
N LYS A 176 -24.89 -0.20 1.22
CA LYS A 176 -25.87 0.05 2.30
C LYS A 176 -27.31 0.19 1.80
N CYS A 177 -27.54 -0.03 0.50
CA CYS A 177 -28.82 0.16 -0.20
C CYS A 177 -29.37 1.59 -0.09
N LEU A 178 -28.48 2.58 -0.02
CA LEU A 178 -28.82 4.00 -0.03
C LEU A 178 -28.47 4.61 -1.39
N HIS A 179 -28.94 5.84 -1.64
CA HIS A 179 -28.54 6.59 -2.83
C HIS A 179 -27.37 7.52 -2.47
N PRO A 180 -26.27 7.48 -3.22
CA PRO A 180 -25.15 8.37 -2.98
C PRO A 180 -25.57 9.82 -3.25
N MET A 181 -24.98 10.76 -2.51
CA MET A 181 -25.14 12.18 -2.84
C MET A 181 -24.64 12.47 -4.25
N LYS A 182 -25.09 13.57 -4.85
CA LYS A 182 -24.62 13.99 -6.17
C LYS A 182 -23.15 14.39 -6.13
N LEU A 183 -22.45 14.23 -7.25
CA LEU A 183 -21.03 14.55 -7.37
C LEU A 183 -20.72 15.99 -6.95
N GLU A 184 -21.59 16.95 -7.25
CA GLU A 184 -21.36 18.35 -6.85
C GLU A 184 -21.43 18.53 -5.32
N ALA A 185 -22.36 17.85 -4.64
CA ALA A 185 -22.45 17.87 -3.17
C ALA A 185 -21.26 17.16 -2.53
N PHE A 186 -20.80 16.06 -3.13
CA PHE A 186 -19.61 15.34 -2.69
C PHE A 186 -18.35 16.19 -2.82
N ASN A 187 -18.14 16.85 -3.95
CA ASN A 187 -17.00 17.72 -4.19
C ASN A 187 -17.01 18.91 -3.23
N LEU A 188 -18.19 19.48 -2.98
CA LEU A 188 -18.34 20.51 -1.97
C LEU A 188 -17.92 19.98 -0.60
N TYR A 189 -18.41 18.81 -0.17
CA TYR A 189 -18.02 18.20 1.10
C TYR A 189 -16.52 17.96 1.21
N GLN A 190 -15.86 17.39 0.19
CA GLN A 190 -14.40 17.20 0.18
C GLN A 190 -13.64 18.53 0.29
N SER A 191 -14.16 19.61 -0.31
CA SER A 191 -13.51 20.91 -0.26
C SER A 191 -13.48 21.55 1.13
N TYR A 192 -14.36 21.15 2.06
CA TYR A 192 -14.37 21.66 3.44
C TYR A 192 -13.16 21.23 4.27
N TYR A 193 -12.40 20.25 3.80
CA TYR A 193 -11.13 19.89 4.40
C TYR A 193 -10.01 20.79 3.87
N PRO A 194 -9.16 21.36 4.74
CA PRO A 194 -8.01 22.15 4.30
C PRO A 194 -7.08 21.34 3.38
N ASN A 195 -6.44 21.99 2.41
CA ASN A 195 -5.40 21.32 1.65
C ASN A 195 -4.11 21.18 2.47
N LEU A 196 -3.22 20.28 2.04
CA LEU A 196 -2.06 19.84 2.82
C LEU A 196 -1.13 20.99 3.28
N CYS A 197 -1.01 22.07 2.51
CA CYS A 197 -0.18 23.24 2.84
C CYS A 197 -0.95 24.56 2.75
N GLU A 198 -2.28 24.48 2.73
CA GLU A 198 -3.12 25.67 2.68
C GLU A 198 -3.09 26.35 4.04
N GLN A 199 -2.88 27.66 4.07
CA GLN A 199 -2.95 28.45 5.30
C GLN A 199 -4.40 28.80 5.66
N TYR A 200 -4.69 29.11 6.92
CA TYR A 200 -6.05 29.45 7.36
C TYR A 200 -6.70 30.56 6.52
N THR A 201 -5.96 31.62 6.18
CA THR A 201 -6.49 32.72 5.35
C THR A 201 -6.82 32.27 3.93
N GLU A 202 -6.03 31.34 3.36
CA GLU A 202 -6.30 30.74 2.05
C GLU A 202 -7.52 29.83 2.11
N PHE A 203 -7.64 29.03 3.17
CA PHE A 203 -8.79 28.17 3.43
C PHE A 203 -10.09 28.98 3.50
N VAL A 204 -10.10 30.08 4.27
CA VAL A 204 -11.27 30.99 4.36
C VAL A 204 -11.63 31.56 2.99
N ASN A 205 -10.64 32.02 2.22
CA ASN A 205 -10.88 32.54 0.86
C ASN A 205 -11.46 31.46 -0.07
N THR A 206 -10.94 30.23 0.00
CA THR A 206 -11.43 29.08 -0.75
C THR A 206 -12.90 28.80 -0.39
N MET A 207 -13.22 28.76 0.90
CA MET A 207 -14.58 28.57 1.42
C MET A 207 -15.55 29.68 1.00
N GLU A 208 -15.10 30.94 1.00
CA GLU A 208 -15.90 32.08 0.51
C GLU A 208 -16.23 31.97 -0.98
N ILE A 209 -15.28 31.49 -1.79
CA ILE A 209 -15.51 31.27 -3.22
C ILE A 209 -16.53 30.14 -3.43
N PHE A 210 -16.44 29.06 -2.65
CA PHE A 210 -17.38 27.93 -2.74
C PHE A 210 -18.79 28.31 -2.29
N SER A 211 -18.92 29.07 -1.20
CA SER A 211 -20.24 29.53 -0.71
C SER A 211 -20.96 30.41 -1.72
N LYS A 212 -20.23 31.26 -2.47
CA LYS A 212 -20.80 32.11 -3.53
C LYS A 212 -21.24 31.36 -4.79
N LYS A 213 -20.60 30.21 -5.10
CA LYS A 213 -20.88 29.45 -6.34
C LYS A 213 -22.06 28.49 -6.23
N THR A 214 -22.49 28.16 -5.02
CA THR A 214 -23.30 26.96 -4.80
C THR A 214 -24.65 27.27 -4.16
N THR A 215 -25.49 28.02 -4.88
CA THR A 215 -26.82 28.42 -4.40
C THR A 215 -27.75 27.22 -4.14
N LYS A 216 -27.55 26.11 -4.85
CA LYS A 216 -28.41 24.93 -4.74
C LYS A 216 -28.21 24.12 -3.44
N TYR A 217 -27.00 24.14 -2.88
CA TYR A 217 -26.66 23.39 -1.66
C TYR A 217 -26.50 24.33 -0.46
N GLU A 218 -27.12 25.51 -0.49
CA GLU A 218 -27.08 26.51 0.59
C GLU A 218 -27.39 25.93 1.97
N LYS A 219 -28.31 24.96 2.06
CA LYS A 219 -28.64 24.29 3.32
C LYS A 219 -27.48 23.43 3.85
N LEU A 220 -26.89 22.59 2.99
CA LEU A 220 -25.70 21.81 3.33
C LEU A 220 -24.56 22.75 3.76
N ILE A 221 -24.36 23.83 3.02
CA ILE A 221 -23.39 24.88 3.33
C ILE A 221 -23.68 25.50 4.69
N SER A 222 -24.92 25.86 4.99
CA SER A 222 -25.30 26.47 6.28
C SER A 222 -25.07 25.52 7.46
N GLU A 223 -25.27 24.22 7.27
CA GLU A 223 -25.00 23.19 8.28
C GLU A 223 -23.49 22.97 8.50
N LEU A 224 -22.67 23.22 7.46
CA LEU A 224 -21.21 23.19 7.52
C LEU A 224 -20.58 24.52 7.99
N ASN A 225 -21.31 25.64 7.87
CA ASN A 225 -20.80 27.01 7.99
C ASN A 225 -21.01 27.66 9.37
N SER A 226 -20.91 26.92 10.47
CA SER A 226 -20.79 27.55 11.79
C SER A 226 -19.42 28.25 11.90
N SER A 227 -19.29 29.46 11.31
CA SER A 227 -18.08 30.31 11.21
C SER A 227 -16.76 29.54 11.00
N TYR A 228 -16.09 29.71 9.85
CA TYR A 228 -14.76 29.14 9.60
C TYR A 228 -13.71 29.76 10.54
N SER A 229 -13.68 29.36 11.80
CA SER A 229 -12.73 29.86 12.78
C SER A 229 -11.39 29.17 12.58
N GLU A 230 -10.32 29.85 12.98
CA GLU A 230 -8.97 29.29 12.98
C GLU A 230 -8.93 27.99 13.80
N THR A 231 -9.68 27.94 14.91
CA THR A 231 -9.84 26.72 15.73
C THR A 231 -10.44 25.55 14.95
N ILE A 232 -11.45 25.76 14.10
CA ILE A 232 -12.03 24.70 13.27
C ILE A 232 -11.02 24.23 12.23
N TYR A 233 -10.33 25.18 11.59
CA TYR A 233 -9.28 24.88 10.61
C TYR A 233 -8.15 24.06 11.25
N ASP A 234 -7.66 24.46 12.42
CA ASP A 234 -6.60 23.77 13.17
C ASP A 234 -7.05 22.37 13.55
N ARG A 235 -8.31 22.21 13.98
CA ARG A 235 -8.89 20.91 14.32
C ARG A 235 -8.93 19.99 13.09
N LEU A 236 -9.38 20.50 11.94
CA LEU A 236 -9.44 19.76 10.69
C LEU A 236 -8.04 19.36 10.21
N LYS A 237 -7.07 20.28 10.25
CA LYS A 237 -5.66 20.01 9.95
C LYS A 237 -5.07 18.98 10.89
N ALA A 238 -5.38 19.06 12.19
CA ALA A 238 -4.95 18.07 13.17
C ALA A 238 -5.52 16.69 12.84
N ALA A 239 -6.67 16.55 12.18
CA ALA A 239 -7.17 15.22 11.79
C ALA A 239 -6.36 14.55 10.65
N PHE A 240 -5.43 15.26 9.99
CA PHE A 240 -4.61 14.67 8.94
C PHE A 240 -3.53 13.76 9.51
N PRO A 241 -3.25 12.59 8.88
CA PRO A 241 -2.18 11.73 9.33
C PRO A 241 -0.86 12.45 9.13
N LYS A 242 0.03 12.42 10.12
CA LYS A 242 1.38 12.93 9.88
C LYS A 242 2.05 12.05 8.81
N PRO A 243 2.94 12.60 7.97
CA PRO A 243 3.76 11.78 7.09
C PRO A 243 4.39 10.63 7.87
N PHE A 244 4.24 9.39 7.38
CA PHE A 244 4.86 8.19 7.97
C PHE A 244 4.40 7.79 9.38
N GLU A 245 3.36 8.42 9.91
CA GLU A 245 2.71 8.01 11.15
C GLU A 245 2.20 6.57 11.00
N SER A 246 2.35 5.72 12.03
CA SER A 246 1.75 4.37 12.00
C SER A 246 0.23 4.46 12.13
N GLN A 247 -0.47 3.39 11.76
CA GLN A 247 -1.93 3.35 11.95
C GLN A 247 -2.30 3.53 13.42
N VAL A 248 -1.61 2.82 14.31
CA VAL A 248 -1.83 2.91 15.76
C VAL A 248 -1.55 4.32 16.30
N GLY A 249 -0.47 4.96 15.84
CA GLY A 249 -0.15 6.33 16.22
C GLY A 249 -1.25 7.32 15.81
N PHE A 250 -1.73 7.19 14.58
CA PHE A 250 -2.83 8.00 14.05
C PHE A 250 -4.13 7.80 14.83
N ASP A 251 -4.52 6.54 15.07
CA ASP A 251 -5.76 6.19 15.78
C ASP A 251 -5.73 6.72 17.22
N ASN A 252 -4.60 6.59 17.91
CA ASN A 252 -4.43 7.12 19.27
C ASN A 252 -4.57 8.64 19.31
N ARG A 253 -3.92 9.34 18.38
CA ARG A 253 -3.96 10.80 18.31
C ARG A 253 -5.37 11.32 17.99
N LEU A 254 -6.05 10.72 17.01
CA LEU A 254 -7.44 11.07 16.73
C LEU A 254 -8.34 10.84 17.95
N LYS A 255 -8.16 9.73 18.66
CA LYS A 255 -8.92 9.42 19.87
C LYS A 255 -8.68 10.46 20.97
N GLU A 256 -7.43 10.89 21.17
CA GLU A 256 -7.05 11.95 22.11
C GLU A 256 -7.69 13.30 21.73
N ASP A 257 -7.75 13.62 20.44
CA ASP A 257 -8.36 14.84 19.90
C ASP A 257 -9.91 14.78 19.84
N GLY A 258 -10.50 13.68 20.33
CA GLY A 258 -11.95 13.44 20.30
C GLY A 258 -12.51 13.23 18.89
N PHE A 259 -11.65 12.94 17.92
CA PHE A 259 -12.04 12.48 16.60
C PHE A 259 -12.32 10.98 16.61
N HIS A 260 -13.37 10.57 15.90
CA HIS A 260 -13.69 9.16 15.76
C HIS A 260 -12.95 8.51 14.58
N LEU A 261 -12.77 7.19 14.68
CA LEU A 261 -12.16 6.27 13.71
C LEU A 261 -12.78 6.28 12.29
N ILE A 262 -13.77 7.14 12.01
CA ILE A 262 -14.28 7.34 10.65
C ILE A 262 -13.22 8.02 9.77
N TYR A 263 -12.29 8.76 10.36
CA TYR A 263 -11.07 9.15 9.65
C TYR A 263 -10.25 7.91 9.38
N ASN A 264 -10.23 7.52 8.12
CA ASN A 264 -9.46 6.39 7.67
C ASN A 264 -8.13 6.91 7.11
N ARG A 265 -7.05 6.63 7.85
CA ARG A 265 -5.67 6.97 7.47
C ARG A 265 -5.36 6.56 6.04
N PHE A 266 -5.85 5.42 5.57
CA PHE A 266 -5.61 4.94 4.21
C PHE A 266 -6.08 5.94 3.16
N PHE A 267 -7.28 6.53 3.34
CA PHE A 267 -7.77 7.57 2.44
C PHE A 267 -7.01 8.87 2.62
N ALA A 268 -6.89 9.37 3.85
CA ALA A 268 -6.26 10.66 4.13
C ALA A 268 -4.80 10.71 3.64
N LYS A 269 -4.06 9.60 3.73
CA LYS A 269 -2.69 9.49 3.21
C LYS A 269 -2.56 9.73 1.71
N ARG A 270 -3.63 9.55 0.94
CA ARG A 270 -3.62 9.81 -0.50
C ARG A 270 -3.38 11.29 -0.80
N MET A 271 -3.52 12.22 0.14
CA MET A 271 -3.19 13.62 -0.13
C MET A 271 -1.68 13.88 -0.25
N TYR A 272 -0.85 12.98 0.28
CA TYR A 272 0.60 13.14 0.29
C TYR A 272 1.21 12.71 -1.05
N PRO A 273 2.28 13.38 -1.50
CA PRO A 273 3.14 12.90 -2.57
C PRO A 273 3.64 11.48 -2.26
N LYS A 274 3.68 10.61 -3.27
CA LYS A 274 4.36 9.31 -3.20
C LYS A 274 5.83 9.50 -3.56
N MET A 275 6.67 8.59 -3.06
CA MET A 275 8.10 8.64 -3.34
C MET A 275 8.37 8.32 -4.81
N SER A 276 7.64 7.39 -5.43
CA SER A 276 7.93 7.00 -6.82
C SER A 276 7.25 7.82 -7.91
N GLU A 277 6.31 8.71 -7.56
CA GLU A 277 5.51 9.42 -8.56
C GLU A 277 6.14 10.75 -8.99
N THR A 278 5.83 11.17 -10.21
CA THR A 278 6.09 12.51 -10.74
C THR A 278 5.04 13.52 -10.26
N TYR A 279 5.31 14.82 -10.40
CA TYR A 279 4.33 15.85 -10.04
C TYR A 279 3.02 15.75 -10.83
N GLU A 280 3.09 15.42 -12.13
CA GLU A 280 1.86 15.29 -12.94
C GLU A 280 1.07 14.03 -12.56
N GLU A 281 1.72 12.92 -12.20
CA GLU A 281 1.04 11.75 -11.64
C GLU A 281 0.35 12.07 -10.31
N TYR A 282 1.05 12.75 -9.39
CA TYR A 282 0.49 13.26 -8.14
C TYR A 282 -0.72 14.14 -8.40
N LYS A 283 -0.58 15.17 -9.25
CA LYS A 283 -1.63 16.12 -9.59
C LYS A 283 -2.87 15.44 -10.15
N ASN A 284 -2.70 14.49 -11.07
CA ASN A 284 -3.81 13.70 -11.63
C ASN A 284 -4.50 12.87 -10.54
N ARG A 285 -3.73 12.22 -9.67
CA ARG A 285 -4.25 11.43 -8.55
C ARG A 285 -5.02 12.28 -7.54
N ILE A 286 -4.50 13.44 -7.15
CA ILE A 286 -5.16 14.37 -6.22
C ILE A 286 -6.44 14.97 -6.82
N ASN A 287 -6.41 15.34 -8.10
CA ASN A 287 -7.61 15.80 -8.80
C ASN A 287 -8.69 14.71 -8.87
N SER A 288 -8.30 13.44 -9.01
CA SER A 288 -9.26 12.32 -9.08
C SER A 288 -10.02 12.07 -7.77
N ILE A 289 -9.45 12.47 -6.63
CA ILE A 289 -10.10 12.44 -5.31
C ILE A 289 -10.68 13.81 -4.93
N CYS A 290 -10.85 14.70 -5.92
CA CYS A 290 -11.50 16.01 -5.78
C CYS A 290 -10.84 16.97 -4.77
N LEU A 291 -9.53 16.79 -4.56
CA LEU A 291 -8.70 17.68 -3.74
C LEU A 291 -7.86 18.60 -4.64
N ARG A 292 -7.30 19.68 -4.06
CA ARG A 292 -6.40 20.57 -4.79
C ARG A 292 -4.94 20.09 -4.61
N PRO A 293 -4.20 19.85 -5.70
CA PRO A 293 -2.79 19.49 -5.60
C PRO A 293 -1.98 20.66 -5.06
N ILE A 294 -0.99 20.36 -4.22
CA ILE A 294 0.01 21.35 -3.79
C ILE A 294 0.82 21.85 -4.99
N SER A 295 1.51 22.98 -4.82
CA SER A 295 2.40 23.51 -5.87
C SER A 295 3.56 22.56 -6.13
N ASN A 296 4.13 22.60 -7.34
CA ASN A 296 5.29 21.78 -7.69
C ASN A 296 6.46 21.97 -6.73
N ASN A 297 6.71 23.21 -6.27
CA ASN A 297 7.76 23.49 -5.31
C ASN A 297 7.51 22.77 -3.97
N MET A 298 6.27 22.80 -3.46
CA MET A 298 5.93 22.09 -2.22
C MET A 298 6.00 20.57 -2.38
N PHE A 299 5.62 20.06 -3.56
CA PHE A 299 5.78 18.64 -3.90
C PHE A 299 7.25 18.21 -3.82
N VAL A 300 8.15 18.94 -4.47
CA VAL A 300 9.60 18.69 -4.43
C VAL A 300 10.13 18.73 -3.00
N GLU A 301 9.73 19.73 -2.20
CA GLU A 301 10.13 19.82 -0.79
C GLU A 301 9.61 18.65 0.05
N TYR A 302 8.38 18.19 -0.17
CA TYR A 302 7.87 16.98 0.47
C TYR A 302 8.74 15.77 0.15
N LYS A 303 9.12 15.58 -1.11
CA LYS A 303 9.96 14.44 -1.53
C LYS A 303 11.36 14.48 -0.93
N LYS A 304 11.95 15.66 -0.75
CA LYS A 304 13.24 15.84 -0.04
C LYS A 304 13.19 15.43 1.43
N ASN A 305 12.00 15.40 2.05
CA ASN A 305 11.83 14.99 3.45
C ASN A 305 11.76 13.47 3.65
N TYR A 306 11.58 12.69 2.57
CA TYR A 306 11.64 11.24 2.67
C TYR A 306 13.06 10.80 3.02
N PRO A 307 13.24 9.83 3.93
CA PRO A 307 14.55 9.27 4.19
C PRO A 307 15.08 8.60 2.94
N GLN A 308 16.29 9.00 2.57
CA GLN A 308 17.03 8.33 1.52
C GLN A 308 18.12 7.50 2.19
N LEU A 309 18.39 6.31 1.65
CA LEU A 309 19.29 5.32 2.25
C LEU A 309 20.70 5.82 2.56
N GLN A 310 21.13 6.94 1.98
CA GLN A 310 22.48 7.46 2.04
C GLN A 310 22.65 8.70 2.92
N TYR A 311 21.54 9.30 3.36
CA TYR A 311 21.58 10.53 4.12
C TYR A 311 21.26 10.26 5.58
N SER A 312 22.09 10.78 6.45
CA SER A 312 21.77 10.94 7.86
C SER A 312 20.70 12.02 8.04
N TYR A 313 19.98 11.96 9.16
CA TYR A 313 19.06 13.02 9.57
C TYR A 313 19.73 14.41 9.58
N THR A 314 21.00 14.46 9.97
CA THR A 314 21.75 15.72 10.06
C THR A 314 22.04 16.33 8.70
N GLU A 315 22.28 15.52 7.67
CA GLU A 315 22.54 15.99 6.30
C GLU A 315 21.28 16.57 5.67
N ILE A 316 20.15 15.87 5.82
CA ILE A 316 18.84 16.35 5.33
C ILE A 316 18.51 17.70 5.99
N ASN A 317 18.76 17.84 7.29
CA ASN A 317 18.49 19.10 7.98
C ASN A 317 19.52 20.20 7.73
N PHE A 318 20.76 19.85 7.37
CA PHE A 318 21.79 20.83 7.02
C PHE A 318 21.49 21.46 5.66
N GLU A 319 21.17 20.65 4.65
CA GLU A 319 20.80 21.13 3.30
C GLU A 319 19.59 22.07 3.34
N LYS A 320 18.63 21.83 4.25
CA LYS A 320 17.48 22.73 4.46
C LYS A 320 17.86 24.09 5.05
N LYS A 321 18.85 24.14 5.94
CA LYS A 321 19.28 25.41 6.56
C LYS A 321 19.97 26.32 5.55
N GLU A 322 20.70 25.75 4.61
CA GLU A 322 21.36 26.50 3.53
C GLU A 322 20.39 26.93 2.43
N ASN A 323 19.39 26.09 2.12
CA ASN A 323 18.37 26.37 1.11
C ASN A 323 17.10 27.04 1.65
N LYS A 324 17.23 27.96 2.63
CA LYS A 324 16.12 28.83 3.10
C LYS A 324 15.66 29.78 1.99
N SER A 325 15.04 29.21 0.96
CA SER A 325 14.24 29.92 -0.03
C SER A 325 12.97 30.45 0.63
N ASN A 326 12.24 31.32 -0.07
CA ASN A 326 11.03 32.05 0.37
C ASN A 326 9.81 31.17 0.77
N ILE A 327 10.03 29.90 1.11
CA ILE A 327 8.97 28.99 1.53
C ILE A 327 8.57 29.34 2.97
N ASP A 328 7.26 29.47 3.20
CA ASP A 328 6.70 29.79 4.50
C ASP A 328 7.18 28.77 5.55
N GLN A 329 7.85 29.26 6.58
CA GLN A 329 8.40 28.44 7.67
C GLN A 329 7.33 27.62 8.38
N ARG A 330 6.07 28.08 8.37
CA ARG A 330 4.95 27.33 8.95
C ARG A 330 4.66 26.04 8.19
N ASN A 331 4.63 26.11 6.86
CA ASN A 331 4.44 24.93 6.01
C ASN A 331 5.59 23.94 6.15
N LEU A 332 6.83 24.42 6.32
CA LEU A 332 7.99 23.56 6.53
C LEU A 332 7.94 22.80 7.87
N ALA A 333 7.41 23.42 8.93
CA ALA A 333 7.28 22.79 10.24
C ALA A 333 6.31 21.60 10.23
N GLU A 334 5.25 21.66 9.42
CA GLU A 334 4.27 20.55 9.27
C GLU A 334 4.87 19.32 8.55
N ILE A 335 5.92 19.52 7.76
CA ILE A 335 6.55 18.47 6.93
C ILE A 335 7.80 17.90 7.62
N GLN A 336 8.37 18.64 8.57
CA GLN A 336 9.64 18.29 9.16
C GLN A 336 9.49 17.11 10.13
N MET A 337 10.12 16.01 9.74
CA MET A 337 10.30 14.83 10.57
C MET A 337 11.31 15.11 11.69
N ASP A 338 11.07 14.57 12.89
CA ASP A 338 12.08 14.55 13.94
C ASP A 338 13.08 13.40 13.77
N ILE A 339 14.14 13.37 14.58
CA ILE A 339 15.19 12.35 14.47
C ILE A 339 14.70 10.94 14.82
N SER A 340 13.73 10.83 15.73
CA SER A 340 13.14 9.56 16.16
C SER A 340 12.28 8.97 15.04
N GLU A 341 11.41 9.80 14.45
CA GLU A 341 10.59 9.49 13.29
C GLU A 341 11.46 9.09 12.10
N PHE A 342 12.55 9.82 11.84
CA PHE A 342 13.51 9.50 10.79
C PHE A 342 14.13 8.12 10.96
N ASN A 343 14.66 7.84 12.14
CA ASN A 343 15.29 6.55 12.44
C ASN A 343 14.30 5.40 12.38
N MET A 344 13.06 5.62 12.83
CA MET A 344 11.99 4.63 12.74
C MET A 344 11.59 4.36 11.29
N LEU A 345 11.53 5.39 10.45
CA LEU A 345 11.20 5.23 9.04
C LEU A 345 12.30 4.50 8.27
N ILE A 346 13.57 4.80 8.53
CA ILE A 346 14.70 4.03 7.98
C ILE A 346 14.57 2.54 8.31
N LYS A 347 14.20 2.18 9.55
CA LYS A 347 13.97 0.77 9.94
C LYS A 347 12.79 0.14 9.19
N ARG A 348 11.76 0.95 8.88
CA ARG A 348 10.55 0.57 8.14
C ARG A 348 10.72 0.56 6.62
N LEU A 349 11.85 0.99 6.06
CA LEU A 349 12.06 0.89 4.62
C LEU A 349 12.10 -0.58 4.18
N PRO A 350 11.42 -0.95 3.07
CA PRO A 350 11.48 -2.31 2.54
C PRO A 350 12.86 -2.59 1.92
N ASN A 351 13.32 -3.84 1.96
CA ASN A 351 14.49 -4.22 1.16
C ASN A 351 14.10 -4.32 -0.33
N VAL A 352 15.09 -4.18 -1.23
CA VAL A 352 14.88 -4.07 -2.69
C VAL A 352 14.00 -5.19 -3.28
N TYR A 353 14.12 -6.42 -2.77
CA TYR A 353 13.33 -7.59 -3.22
C TYR A 353 12.49 -8.19 -2.10
N GLU A 354 12.21 -7.40 -1.06
CA GLU A 354 11.29 -7.80 -0.02
C GLU A 354 9.86 -7.72 -0.54
N ASN A 355 9.11 -8.82 -0.43
CA ASN A 355 7.67 -8.79 -0.67
C ASN A 355 6.95 -8.31 0.60
N TYR A 356 5.69 -7.89 0.47
CA TYR A 356 4.95 -7.33 1.60
C TYR A 356 4.78 -8.30 2.78
N GLN A 357 4.63 -9.60 2.53
CA GLN A 357 4.47 -10.58 3.61
C GLN A 357 5.75 -10.74 4.44
N VAL A 358 6.91 -10.82 3.77
CA VAL A 358 8.22 -10.83 4.41
C VAL A 358 8.47 -9.53 5.16
N TYR A 359 8.11 -8.40 4.55
CA TYR A 359 8.17 -7.09 5.18
C TYR A 359 7.37 -7.07 6.49
N ARG A 360 6.10 -7.51 6.47
CA ARG A 360 5.27 -7.58 7.68
C ARG A 360 5.87 -8.48 8.77
N GLN A 361 6.43 -9.63 8.40
CA GLN A 361 7.10 -10.51 9.34
C GLN A 361 8.33 -9.83 9.98
N ARG A 362 9.17 -9.17 9.17
CA ARG A 362 10.32 -8.42 9.68
C ARG A 362 9.88 -7.30 10.63
N MET A 363 8.83 -6.56 10.29
CA MET A 363 8.26 -5.51 11.13
C MET A 363 7.76 -6.07 12.47
N SER A 364 7.09 -7.22 12.45
CA SER A 364 6.68 -7.94 13.66
C SER A 364 7.86 -8.39 14.52
N MET A 365 8.96 -8.87 13.91
CA MET A 365 10.16 -9.30 14.65
C MET A 365 10.87 -8.14 15.38
N ILE A 366 10.82 -6.94 14.81
CA ILE A 366 11.41 -5.74 15.41
C ILE A 366 10.40 -4.95 16.25
N GLU A 367 9.26 -5.55 16.59
CA GLU A 367 8.19 -4.97 17.41
C GLU A 367 7.76 -3.58 16.91
N THR A 368 7.70 -3.40 15.59
CA THR A 368 7.38 -2.12 14.96
C THR A 368 6.18 -2.29 14.04
N ASP A 369 5.27 -1.32 14.05
CA ASP A 369 4.23 -1.25 13.03
C ASP A 369 4.86 -1.04 11.65
N GLY A 370 4.57 -1.92 10.71
CA GLY A 370 4.95 -1.72 9.31
C GLY A 370 4.14 -0.61 8.64
N ILE A 371 4.57 -0.24 7.43
CA ILE A 371 3.74 0.51 6.48
C ILE A 371 2.83 -0.45 5.70
N ASP A 372 1.88 0.07 4.93
CA ASP A 372 1.00 -0.77 4.11
C ASP A 372 1.67 -1.25 2.80
N GLU A 373 1.01 -2.18 2.10
CA GLU A 373 1.55 -2.83 0.89
C GLU A 373 1.80 -1.82 -0.24
N GLU A 374 0.90 -0.86 -0.40
CA GLU A 374 1.00 0.17 -1.43
C GLU A 374 2.21 1.09 -1.18
N GLU A 375 2.46 1.46 0.08
CA GLU A 375 3.64 2.22 0.49
C GLU A 375 4.94 1.42 0.31
N VAL A 376 4.94 0.12 0.62
CA VAL A 376 6.10 -0.76 0.37
C VAL A 376 6.44 -0.81 -1.12
N ASP A 377 5.45 -1.05 -1.97
CA ASP A 377 5.64 -1.13 -3.42
C ASP A 377 6.09 0.22 -4.02
N ASP A 378 5.59 1.34 -3.50
CA ASP A 378 6.01 2.67 -3.89
C ASP A 378 7.48 2.93 -3.54
N LEU A 379 7.89 2.67 -2.30
CA LEU A 379 9.27 2.87 -1.85
C LEU A 379 10.26 1.98 -2.59
N LYS A 380 9.87 0.76 -2.96
CA LYS A 380 10.75 -0.13 -3.72
C LYS A 380 11.09 0.40 -5.11
N LYS A 381 10.19 1.19 -5.73
CA LYS A 381 10.44 1.76 -7.06
C LYS A 381 11.58 2.77 -7.06
N VAL A 382 11.96 3.35 -5.92
CA VAL A 382 13.09 4.29 -5.88
C VAL A 382 14.45 3.62 -5.73
N TYR A 383 14.49 2.30 -5.60
CA TYR A 383 15.74 1.56 -5.72
C TYR A 383 16.18 1.42 -7.17
N ILE A 384 17.51 1.32 -7.36
CA ILE A 384 18.09 0.91 -8.62
C ILE A 384 17.66 -0.53 -8.93
N ARG A 385 17.28 -0.77 -10.19
CA ARG A 385 16.92 -2.12 -10.66
C ARG A 385 18.20 -2.92 -10.98
N GLN A 386 18.12 -4.26 -11.04
CA GLN A 386 19.31 -5.08 -11.26
C GLN A 386 19.98 -4.83 -12.60
N CYS A 387 19.18 -4.70 -13.65
CA CYS A 387 19.67 -4.56 -15.03
C CYS A 387 19.52 -3.12 -15.54
N GLU A 388 19.47 -2.15 -14.62
CA GLU A 388 19.42 -0.73 -14.92
C GLU A 388 20.83 -0.12 -14.82
N LYS A 389 21.23 0.66 -15.82
CA LYS A 389 22.49 1.41 -15.75
C LYS A 389 22.38 2.52 -14.72
N TYR A 390 23.50 2.89 -14.08
CA TYR A 390 23.47 3.97 -13.09
C TYR A 390 23.04 5.32 -13.69
N GLU A 391 23.39 5.59 -14.95
CA GLU A 391 22.96 6.80 -15.66
C GLU A 391 21.46 6.80 -15.92
N ASP A 392 20.89 5.64 -16.24
CA ASP A 392 19.44 5.50 -16.47
C ASP A 392 18.66 5.60 -15.16
N TYR A 393 19.18 5.01 -14.08
CA TYR A 393 18.68 5.19 -12.73
C TYR A 393 18.68 6.67 -12.32
N THR A 394 19.79 7.38 -12.55
CA THR A 394 19.92 8.81 -12.24
C THR A 394 18.86 9.63 -12.98
N LYS A 395 18.70 9.43 -14.29
CA LYS A 395 17.64 10.09 -15.07
C LYS A 395 16.24 9.79 -14.54
N ARG A 396 15.98 8.56 -14.10
CA ARG A 396 14.70 8.16 -13.53
C ARG A 396 14.44 8.81 -12.18
N MET A 397 15.47 8.95 -11.33
CA MET A 397 15.37 9.66 -10.05
C MET A 397 15.16 11.16 -10.26
N ASP A 398 15.87 11.76 -11.22
CA ASP A 398 15.67 13.17 -11.61
C ASP A 398 14.23 13.42 -12.11
N GLN A 399 13.66 12.50 -12.90
CA GLN A 399 12.28 12.60 -13.39
C GLN A 399 11.23 12.62 -12.28
N ILE A 400 11.54 12.02 -11.13
CA ILE A 400 10.66 11.96 -9.97
C ILE A 400 11.15 12.91 -8.87
N ASP A 401 12.03 13.88 -9.14
CA ASP A 401 12.50 14.86 -8.17
C ASP A 401 13.12 14.26 -6.90
N ILE A 402 13.86 13.15 -7.06
CA ILE A 402 14.59 12.48 -5.97
C ILE A 402 16.08 12.50 -6.29
N ASN A 403 16.90 12.73 -5.27
CA ASN A 403 18.34 12.58 -5.39
C ASN A 403 18.67 11.10 -5.53
N PRO A 404 19.37 10.67 -6.61
CA PRO A 404 19.78 9.28 -6.73
C PRO A 404 20.74 8.91 -5.61
N THR A 405 20.66 7.65 -5.17
CA THR A 405 21.71 7.08 -4.33
C THR A 405 23.04 7.07 -5.07
N SER A 406 24.17 7.23 -4.39
CA SER A 406 25.50 7.20 -5.00
C SER A 406 25.74 5.90 -5.79
N ALA A 407 26.59 5.97 -6.82
CA ALA A 407 26.92 4.80 -7.64
C ALA A 407 27.41 3.62 -6.80
N GLU A 408 28.23 3.89 -5.78
CA GLU A 408 28.73 2.87 -4.86
C GLU A 408 27.59 2.17 -4.09
N ILE A 409 26.63 2.93 -3.55
CA ILE A 409 25.48 2.36 -2.83
C ILE A 409 24.58 1.61 -3.81
N ALA A 410 24.34 2.18 -5.00
CA ALA A 410 23.55 1.55 -6.05
C ALA A 410 24.14 0.19 -6.49
N ASP A 411 25.45 0.11 -6.68
CA ASP A 411 26.14 -1.14 -7.01
C ASP A 411 26.02 -2.16 -5.86
N LYS A 412 26.14 -1.72 -4.61
CA LYS A 412 25.92 -2.61 -3.44
C LYS A 412 24.47 -3.11 -3.36
N LEU A 413 23.48 -2.26 -3.66
CA LEU A 413 22.07 -2.67 -3.72
C LEU A 413 21.86 -3.73 -4.82
N LYS A 414 22.56 -3.63 -5.96
CA LYS A 414 22.57 -4.69 -6.98
C LYS A 414 23.19 -5.99 -6.47
N MET A 415 24.27 -5.91 -5.70
CA MET A 415 24.93 -7.08 -5.11
C MET A 415 24.08 -7.80 -4.05
N THR A 416 23.02 -7.19 -3.52
CA THR A 416 22.15 -7.87 -2.55
C THR A 416 21.38 -9.04 -3.14
N VAL A 417 21.17 -9.07 -4.45
CA VAL A 417 20.39 -10.11 -5.10
C VAL A 417 21.24 -11.36 -5.32
N PRO A 418 20.86 -12.50 -4.74
CA PRO A 418 21.48 -13.79 -5.02
C PRO A 418 21.65 -14.00 -6.52
N ARG A 419 22.88 -14.27 -6.96
CA ARG A 419 23.17 -14.59 -8.35
C ARG A 419 23.02 -16.09 -8.56
N GLU A 420 22.50 -16.48 -9.73
CA GLU A 420 22.24 -17.88 -10.08
C GLU A 420 23.53 -18.74 -10.06
N TYR A 421 24.69 -18.11 -10.25
CA TYR A 421 25.96 -18.76 -10.55
C TYR A 421 27.14 -18.34 -9.67
N GLU A 422 26.88 -17.88 -8.45
CA GLU A 422 27.89 -17.88 -7.38
C GLU A 422 28.22 -19.34 -7.04
N THR A 423 29.08 -19.95 -7.85
CA THR A 423 29.72 -21.21 -7.51
C THR A 423 30.67 -20.98 -6.34
N HIS A 424 31.03 -22.05 -5.63
CA HIS A 424 31.96 -22.03 -4.47
C HIS A 424 33.34 -21.38 -4.75
N GLY A 425 33.64 -21.04 -6.01
CA GLY A 425 34.86 -20.34 -6.43
C GLY A 425 34.80 -18.81 -6.34
N ASP A 426 33.63 -18.19 -6.18
CA ASP A 426 33.55 -16.76 -5.82
C ASP A 426 33.76 -16.63 -4.31
N SER A 427 35.02 -16.84 -3.92
CA SER A 427 35.41 -17.09 -2.54
C SER A 427 34.99 -15.96 -1.61
N GLN A 428 34.85 -14.72 -2.09
CA GLN A 428 34.48 -13.59 -1.24
C GLN A 428 33.01 -13.64 -0.81
N TYR A 429 32.05 -13.80 -1.72
CA TYR A 429 30.62 -13.86 -1.32
C TYR A 429 30.29 -15.19 -0.65
N TYR A 430 30.88 -16.30 -1.12
CA TYR A 430 30.69 -17.60 -0.50
C TYR A 430 31.40 -17.74 0.85
N HIS A 431 32.63 -17.22 1.06
CA HIS A 431 33.21 -17.11 2.41
C HIS A 431 32.42 -16.12 3.28
N PHE A 432 31.92 -15.03 2.71
CA PHE A 432 31.04 -14.09 3.42
C PHE A 432 29.77 -14.78 3.92
N LEU A 433 29.14 -15.65 3.12
CA LEU A 433 27.97 -16.43 3.52
C LEU A 433 28.33 -17.59 4.46
N LYS A 434 29.41 -18.32 4.20
CA LYS A 434 29.73 -19.64 4.79
C LYS A 434 30.84 -19.66 5.84
N SER A 435 31.44 -18.52 6.22
CA SER A 435 32.36 -18.52 7.36
C SER A 435 31.60 -18.94 8.62
N ASP A 436 31.87 -20.15 9.12
CA ASP A 436 31.33 -20.72 10.36
C ASP A 436 31.74 -19.94 11.62
N TYR A 437 32.56 -18.90 11.46
CA TYR A 437 32.84 -17.92 12.49
C TYR A 437 31.75 -16.83 12.50
N TYR A 438 30.87 -16.94 13.49
CA TYR A 438 29.99 -15.91 14.08
C TYR A 438 28.51 -15.82 13.64
N ASP A 439 27.69 -16.28 14.58
CA ASP A 439 26.23 -16.20 14.74
C ASP A 439 25.70 -14.78 15.10
N LYS A 440 26.47 -13.72 14.83
CA LYS A 440 26.07 -12.33 15.12
C LYS A 440 25.94 -11.54 13.83
N GLU A 441 24.70 -11.27 13.44
CA GLU A 441 24.26 -10.29 12.43
C GLU A 441 25.36 -9.80 11.46
N LYS A 442 25.57 -10.53 10.35
CA LYS A 442 26.54 -10.14 9.32
C LYS A 442 26.13 -8.80 8.70
N LYS A 443 26.93 -7.78 8.99
CA LYS A 443 26.80 -6.38 8.55
C LYS A 443 27.76 -6.16 7.37
N CYS A 444 27.25 -5.88 6.17
CA CYS A 444 28.12 -5.41 5.08
C CYS A 444 28.46 -3.94 5.36
N PHE A 445 29.75 -3.61 5.49
CA PHE A 445 30.19 -2.26 5.83
C PHE A 445 30.10 -1.36 4.59
N ILE A 446 29.23 -0.34 4.64
CA ILE A 446 29.35 0.78 3.73
C ILE A 446 30.44 1.71 4.26
N TYR A 447 31.64 1.61 3.69
CA TYR A 447 32.63 2.67 3.81
C TYR A 447 32.22 3.83 2.91
N GLY A 448 31.40 4.74 3.43
CA GLY A 448 31.30 6.07 2.84
C GLY A 448 32.61 6.78 3.06
N CYS A 449 33.60 6.62 2.17
CA CYS A 449 34.81 7.43 2.23
C CYS A 449 34.42 8.86 1.83
N LYS A 450 34.00 9.66 2.81
CA LYS A 450 34.00 11.11 2.62
C LYS A 450 35.46 11.51 2.50
N ASN A 451 35.95 11.66 1.28
CA ASN A 451 36.98 12.63 0.98
C ASN A 451 36.40 14.03 1.30
N ARG A 452 36.26 14.35 2.59
CA ARG A 452 36.39 15.74 3.00
C ARG A 452 37.82 16.06 2.66
N ASN A 453 38.03 16.96 1.70
CA ASN A 453 39.28 17.68 1.61
C ASN A 453 39.62 18.13 3.02
N LEU A 454 40.62 17.50 3.65
CA LEU A 454 41.29 18.02 4.83
C LEU A 454 42.01 19.27 4.33
N THR A 455 41.29 20.38 4.19
CA THR A 455 41.91 21.69 4.19
C THR A 455 42.47 21.88 5.58
N PHE A 456 43.75 21.55 5.73
CA PHE A 456 44.53 21.94 6.87
C PHE A 456 44.53 23.47 6.90
N PHE A 457 43.80 24.06 7.84
CA PHE A 457 44.01 25.47 8.15
C PHE A 457 45.36 25.54 8.86
N LEU A 458 46.36 26.06 8.15
CA LEU A 458 47.57 26.57 8.77
C LEU A 458 47.21 27.92 9.39
N ASP A 459 47.60 28.16 10.63
CA ASP A 459 47.54 29.52 11.17
C ASP A 459 48.48 30.44 10.37
N GLU A 460 48.39 31.75 10.60
CA GLU A 460 49.21 32.77 9.93
C GLU A 460 50.72 32.56 10.14
N ASN A 461 51.13 31.64 11.03
CA ASN A 461 52.50 31.30 11.37
C ASN A 461 52.93 29.89 10.89
N GLY A 462 52.09 29.17 10.13
CA GLY A 462 52.39 27.84 9.61
C GLY A 462 52.39 26.72 10.65
N LYS A 463 51.83 26.92 11.85
CA LYS A 463 51.68 25.89 12.88
C LYS A 463 50.32 25.20 12.78
N ARG A 464 50.33 23.86 12.87
CA ARG A 464 49.11 23.06 13.05
C ARG A 464 48.58 23.27 14.46
N GLU A 465 47.46 23.98 14.60
CA GLU A 465 46.72 24.00 15.87
C GLU A 465 46.12 22.62 16.16
N GLY A 466 46.08 22.29 17.46
CA GLY A 466 45.83 20.95 17.97
C GLY A 466 44.60 20.27 17.41
N GLU A 467 44.76 19.00 17.05
CA GLU A 467 43.71 18.09 16.64
C GLU A 467 42.66 17.96 17.75
N SER A 468 41.59 18.75 17.71
CA SER A 468 40.34 18.30 18.33
C SER A 468 39.85 17.15 17.47
N TYR A 469 40.08 15.91 17.90
CA TYR A 469 39.45 14.72 17.34
C TYR A 469 37.93 14.90 17.47
N LYS A 470 37.29 15.51 16.47
CA LYS A 470 35.88 15.23 16.22
C LYS A 470 35.86 13.83 15.68
N GLU A 471 35.49 12.86 16.53
CA GLU A 471 35.16 11.52 16.08
C GLU A 471 34.33 11.66 14.81
N CYS A 472 34.89 11.22 13.68
CA CYS A 472 34.07 10.99 12.50
C CYS A 472 33.09 9.91 12.92
N MET A 473 31.87 10.31 13.25
CA MET A 473 30.75 9.36 13.33
C MET A 473 30.61 8.77 11.94
N TYR A 474 31.21 7.60 11.75
CA TYR A 474 30.93 6.75 10.62
C TYR A 474 29.50 6.26 10.80
N ASP A 475 28.56 6.86 10.08
CA ASP A 475 27.22 6.30 9.97
C ASP A 475 27.34 5.03 9.12
N PHE A 476 27.50 3.89 9.81
CA PHE A 476 27.53 2.59 9.17
C PHE A 476 26.13 2.26 8.66
N HIS A 477 25.90 2.39 7.37
CA HIS A 477 24.72 1.83 6.74
C HIS A 477 24.97 0.35 6.45
N TYR A 478 24.10 -0.51 6.98
CA TYR A 478 24.25 -1.96 6.88
C TYR A 478 23.36 -2.48 5.76
N ILE A 479 23.98 -3.02 4.71
CA ILE A 479 23.24 -3.81 3.73
C ILE A 479 23.27 -5.27 4.22
N LYS A 480 22.10 -5.82 4.54
CA LYS A 480 21.94 -7.20 5.03
C LYS A 480 21.93 -8.14 3.82
N ALA A 481 22.93 -9.01 3.72
CA ALA A 481 22.91 -10.08 2.72
C ALA A 481 21.80 -11.10 3.06
N PHE A 482 21.39 -11.87 2.06
CA PHE A 482 20.43 -12.96 2.25
C PHE A 482 21.00 -13.98 3.26
N SER A 483 20.17 -14.38 4.24
CA SER A 483 20.45 -15.59 5.01
C SER A 483 20.49 -16.81 4.07
N TYR A 484 21.17 -17.90 4.44
CA TYR A 484 21.19 -19.10 3.59
C TYR A 484 19.78 -19.64 3.26
N PRO A 485 18.82 -19.71 4.21
CA PRO A 485 17.43 -20.02 3.89
C PRO A 485 16.79 -19.02 2.93
N SER A 486 16.98 -17.71 3.14
CA SER A 486 16.44 -16.67 2.25
C SER A 486 17.04 -16.78 0.85
N TYR A 487 18.33 -17.08 0.73
CA TYR A 487 19.03 -17.31 -0.54
C TYR A 487 18.43 -18.51 -1.29
N LYS A 488 18.20 -19.63 -0.59
CA LYS A 488 17.51 -20.79 -1.16
C LYS A 488 16.10 -20.45 -1.60
N ALA A 489 15.32 -19.79 -0.75
CA ALA A 489 13.96 -19.33 -1.07
C ALA A 489 13.97 -18.45 -2.33
N PHE A 490 14.91 -17.49 -2.39
CA PHE A 490 15.07 -16.58 -3.51
C PHE A 490 15.35 -17.31 -4.82
N LYS A 491 16.18 -18.36 -4.80
CA LYS A 491 16.43 -19.20 -5.99
C LYS A 491 15.17 -19.85 -6.56
N TYR A 492 14.21 -20.21 -5.71
CA TYR A 492 12.94 -20.79 -6.18
C TYR A 492 12.06 -19.74 -6.89
N VAL A 493 12.11 -18.49 -6.44
CA VAL A 493 11.33 -17.37 -7.02
C VAL A 493 12.01 -16.68 -8.19
N LEU A 494 13.22 -17.08 -8.59
CA LEU A 494 13.87 -16.49 -9.76
C LEU A 494 13.10 -16.81 -11.07
N PRO A 495 12.95 -15.81 -11.97
CA PRO A 495 12.39 -16.03 -13.30
C PRO A 495 13.22 -17.03 -14.10
N ARG A 496 12.61 -17.86 -14.95
CA ARG A 496 13.37 -18.67 -15.91
C ARG A 496 13.60 -17.91 -17.24
N PRO A 497 14.67 -18.20 -18.01
CA PRO A 497 15.04 -17.46 -19.23
C PRO A 497 13.92 -17.21 -20.26
N PHE A 498 12.94 -18.12 -20.38
CA PHE A 498 11.81 -18.00 -21.34
C PHE A 498 10.44 -18.07 -20.69
N GLU A 499 10.39 -18.01 -19.36
CA GLU A 499 9.13 -17.91 -18.65
C GLU A 499 8.39 -16.64 -19.05
N LYS A 500 7.08 -16.73 -19.22
CA LYS A 500 6.19 -15.55 -19.26
C LYS A 500 5.77 -15.24 -17.83
N TYR A 501 5.47 -13.98 -17.55
CA TYR A 501 5.06 -13.58 -16.20
C TYR A 501 3.86 -14.39 -15.67
N THR A 502 2.87 -14.70 -16.53
CA THR A 502 1.73 -15.54 -16.14
C THR A 502 2.13 -16.96 -15.75
N SER A 503 2.98 -17.62 -16.55
CA SER A 503 3.49 -18.95 -16.24
C SER A 503 4.40 -18.97 -15.01
N TYR A 504 5.20 -17.91 -14.83
CA TYR A 504 6.02 -17.68 -13.65
C TYR A 504 5.17 -17.59 -12.39
N LYS A 505 4.17 -16.71 -12.40
CA LYS A 505 3.25 -16.53 -11.28
C LYS A 505 2.59 -17.86 -10.89
N MET A 506 2.05 -18.58 -11.86
CA MET A 506 1.46 -19.91 -11.64
C MET A 506 2.46 -20.91 -11.05
N ARG A 507 3.71 -20.93 -11.53
CA ARG A 507 4.75 -21.82 -10.98
C ARG A 507 5.05 -21.51 -9.53
N ILE A 508 5.18 -20.24 -9.17
CA ILE A 508 5.47 -19.85 -7.78
C ILE A 508 4.29 -20.15 -6.87
N GLU A 509 3.06 -19.85 -7.29
CA GLU A 509 1.84 -20.18 -6.56
C GLU A 509 1.67 -21.70 -6.37
N GLN A 510 1.98 -22.50 -7.40
CA GLN A 510 1.94 -23.95 -7.31
C GLN A 510 3.04 -24.48 -6.38
N PHE A 511 4.26 -23.97 -6.50
CA PHE A 511 5.35 -24.32 -5.60
C PHE A 511 5.01 -23.98 -4.15
N GLN A 512 4.36 -22.85 -3.88
CA GLN A 512 3.90 -22.49 -2.53
C GLN A 512 2.89 -23.51 -1.95
N LYS A 513 2.02 -24.06 -2.79
CA LYS A 513 1.03 -25.08 -2.38
C LYS A 513 1.64 -26.46 -2.17
N ASP A 514 2.58 -26.84 -3.04
CA ASP A 514 3.12 -28.20 -3.09
C ASP A 514 4.39 -28.40 -2.25
N TYR A 515 5.05 -27.32 -1.83
CA TYR A 515 6.33 -27.43 -1.13
C TYR A 515 6.14 -28.05 0.26
N ASP A 516 6.57 -29.31 0.36
CA ASP A 516 6.69 -30.03 1.62
C ASP A 516 8.03 -29.69 2.29
N PHE A 517 7.97 -29.28 3.56
CA PHE A 517 9.15 -29.01 4.38
C PHE A 517 9.74 -30.27 5.00
N SER A 518 9.30 -31.46 4.58
CA SER A 518 9.87 -32.74 5.01
C SER A 518 11.40 -32.80 4.89
N ASP A 519 11.97 -32.12 3.89
CA ASP A 519 13.44 -32.08 3.69
C ASP A 519 14.16 -31.21 4.76
N TYR A 520 13.42 -30.54 5.65
CA TYR A 520 13.92 -29.63 6.68
C TYR A 520 13.20 -29.86 8.02
N GLU A 521 13.18 -31.09 8.52
CA GLU A 521 12.60 -31.41 9.83
C GLU A 521 13.19 -30.53 10.95
N GLU A 522 14.49 -30.21 10.86
CA GLU A 522 15.24 -29.38 11.81
C GLU A 522 14.87 -27.88 11.82
N LEU A 523 14.18 -27.37 10.78
CA LEU A 523 13.73 -25.98 10.80
C LEU A 523 12.56 -25.84 11.78
N GLU A 524 12.69 -24.89 12.70
CA GLU A 524 11.58 -24.47 13.56
C GLU A 524 10.36 -24.09 12.70
N ASN A 525 9.15 -24.36 13.22
CA ASN A 525 7.91 -24.07 12.49
C ASN A 525 7.83 -22.61 12.02
N TYR A 526 8.37 -21.70 12.82
CA TYR A 526 8.47 -20.29 12.46
C TYR A 526 9.36 -20.04 11.23
N ALA A 527 10.50 -20.71 11.13
CA ALA A 527 11.38 -20.62 9.96
C ALA A 527 10.75 -21.24 8.71
N LYS A 528 9.94 -22.29 8.85
CA LYS A 528 9.15 -22.88 7.76
C LYS A 528 8.08 -21.92 7.24
N GLU A 529 7.30 -21.29 8.13
CA GLU A 529 6.30 -20.29 7.74
C GLU A 529 6.94 -19.03 7.14
N THR A 530 8.09 -18.61 7.67
CA THR A 530 8.91 -17.55 7.07
C THR A 530 9.37 -17.95 5.66
N PHE A 531 9.87 -19.16 5.45
CA PHE A 531 10.29 -19.62 4.13
C PHE A 531 9.12 -19.66 3.13
N LYS A 532 7.93 -20.09 3.55
CA LYS A 532 6.70 -20.05 2.74
C LYS A 532 6.30 -18.62 2.33
N SER A 533 6.42 -17.64 3.23
CA SER A 533 6.11 -16.24 2.92
C SER A 533 7.12 -15.61 1.96
N PHE A 534 8.37 -16.08 1.96
CA PHE A 534 9.40 -15.67 0.98
C PHE A 534 9.09 -16.17 -0.43
N ILE A 535 8.38 -17.29 -0.56
CA ILE A 535 7.95 -17.84 -1.85
C ILE A 535 6.69 -17.09 -2.30
N GLN A 536 6.90 -15.91 -2.88
CA GLN A 536 5.85 -15.14 -3.55
C GLN A 536 6.33 -14.75 -4.95
N PRO A 537 5.41 -14.62 -5.92
CA PRO A 537 5.77 -14.13 -7.24
C PRO A 537 6.26 -12.69 -7.12
N LEU A 538 7.38 -12.39 -7.78
CA LEU A 538 7.85 -11.02 -7.99
C LEU A 538 6.77 -10.18 -8.69
N THR A 539 6.85 -8.86 -8.53
CA THR A 539 6.07 -7.95 -9.37
C THR A 539 6.46 -8.13 -10.84
N LYS A 540 5.57 -7.71 -11.75
CA LYS A 540 5.83 -7.83 -13.19
C LYS A 540 7.10 -7.08 -13.60
N ASP A 541 7.36 -5.92 -13.00
CA ASP A 541 8.52 -5.10 -13.33
C ASP A 541 9.82 -5.71 -12.80
N GLU A 542 9.83 -6.21 -11.56
CA GLU A 542 10.97 -6.97 -11.01
C GLU A 542 11.26 -8.23 -11.82
N PHE A 543 10.21 -8.95 -12.22
CA PHE A 543 10.33 -10.11 -13.11
C PHE A 543 10.99 -9.73 -14.43
N LEU A 544 10.53 -8.66 -15.08
CA LEU A 544 11.07 -8.21 -16.36
C LEU A 544 12.52 -7.72 -16.22
N ASP A 545 12.84 -7.00 -15.14
CA ASP A 545 14.20 -6.57 -14.84
C ASP A 545 15.15 -7.75 -14.63
N LEU A 546 14.80 -8.72 -13.79
CA LEU A 546 15.63 -9.91 -13.58
C LEU A 546 15.74 -10.75 -14.85
N LYS A 547 14.72 -10.75 -15.72
CA LYS A 547 14.78 -11.45 -17.01
C LYS A 547 15.82 -10.87 -17.97
N LEU A 548 16.18 -9.60 -17.82
CA LEU A 548 17.26 -9.01 -18.61
C LEU A 548 18.62 -9.64 -18.26
N ARG A 549 18.77 -10.32 -17.12
CA ARG A 549 20.01 -11.04 -16.79
C ARG A 549 20.27 -12.20 -17.73
N PHE A 550 19.27 -12.75 -18.41
CA PHE A 550 19.50 -13.89 -19.29
C PHE A 550 20.09 -13.46 -20.65
N PRO A 551 20.94 -14.29 -21.27
CA PRO A 551 21.46 -14.03 -22.61
C PRO A 551 20.33 -14.05 -23.64
N LYS A 552 20.32 -13.06 -24.54
CA LYS A 552 19.38 -13.07 -25.67
C LYS A 552 19.83 -14.11 -26.68
N LEU A 553 18.85 -14.65 -27.41
CA LEU A 553 19.09 -15.59 -28.51
C LEU A 553 20.10 -15.06 -29.54
N SER A 554 20.03 -13.76 -29.81
CA SER A 554 20.87 -13.05 -30.78
C SER A 554 22.21 -12.55 -30.24
N GLU A 555 22.52 -12.74 -28.96
CA GLU A 555 23.78 -12.22 -28.39
C GLU A 555 24.90 -13.24 -28.52
N THR A 556 26.14 -12.80 -28.69
CA THR A 556 27.35 -13.61 -28.49
C THR A 556 27.76 -13.60 -27.01
N PRO A 557 28.64 -14.51 -26.54
CA PRO A 557 29.15 -14.44 -25.17
C PRO A 557 29.78 -13.08 -24.83
N LYS A 558 30.50 -12.50 -25.80
CA LYS A 558 31.14 -11.18 -25.66
C LYS A 558 30.11 -10.05 -25.56
N GLU A 559 29.07 -10.05 -26.40
CA GLU A 559 28.01 -9.04 -26.35
C GLU A 559 27.19 -9.14 -25.06
N TYR A 560 26.93 -10.36 -24.59
CA TYR A 560 26.29 -10.61 -23.31
C TYR A 560 27.14 -10.10 -22.14
N GLY A 561 28.45 -10.36 -22.14
CA GLY A 561 29.40 -9.78 -21.18
C GLY A 561 29.38 -8.28 -21.17
N TYR A 562 29.57 -7.67 -22.34
CA TYR A 562 29.49 -6.23 -22.47
C TYR A 562 28.17 -5.67 -21.94
N ARG A 563 27.03 -6.36 -22.14
CA ARG A 563 25.74 -5.92 -21.62
C ARG A 563 25.63 -6.06 -20.10
N LEU A 564 26.15 -7.13 -19.51
CA LEU A 564 26.16 -7.31 -18.05
C LEU A 564 27.12 -6.33 -17.37
N ASP A 565 28.31 -6.10 -17.96
CA ASP A 565 29.28 -5.09 -17.51
C ASP A 565 28.64 -3.68 -17.54
N ASN A 566 27.87 -3.39 -18.60
CA ASN A 566 27.09 -2.16 -18.70
C ASN A 566 26.03 -2.00 -17.59
N TYR A 567 25.61 -3.08 -16.95
CA TYR A 567 24.71 -3.05 -15.80
C TYR A 567 25.46 -3.03 -14.46
N SER A 568 26.80 -2.96 -14.47
CA SER A 568 27.66 -3.15 -13.29
C SER A 568 27.44 -4.53 -12.63
N LEU A 569 27.09 -5.54 -13.41
CA LEU A 569 26.95 -6.91 -12.95
C LEU A 569 28.25 -7.66 -13.25
N ASP A 570 29.18 -7.65 -12.30
CA ASP A 570 30.46 -8.38 -12.42
C ASP A 570 30.21 -9.90 -12.40
N ILE A 571 29.99 -10.49 -13.57
CA ILE A 571 29.68 -11.92 -13.72
C ILE A 571 30.73 -12.54 -14.63
N ALA A 572 31.46 -13.52 -14.11
CA ALA A 572 32.33 -14.37 -14.91
C ALA A 572 31.49 -15.18 -15.91
N ILE A 573 31.54 -14.82 -17.19
CA ILE A 573 30.83 -15.56 -18.24
C ILE A 573 31.64 -16.80 -18.61
N ASN A 574 31.16 -17.94 -18.13
CA ASN A 574 31.60 -19.23 -18.64
C ASN A 574 30.92 -19.48 -19.99
N ASN A 575 31.70 -19.58 -21.09
CA ASN A 575 31.17 -19.86 -22.43
C ASN A 575 30.30 -21.12 -22.48
N HIS A 576 30.68 -22.19 -21.78
CA HIS A 576 29.88 -23.41 -21.71
C HIS A 576 28.51 -23.13 -21.07
N LEU A 577 28.48 -22.33 -20.00
CA LEU A 577 27.25 -21.94 -19.32
C LEU A 577 26.39 -20.99 -20.17
N PHE A 578 27.00 -20.06 -20.88
CA PHE A 578 26.30 -19.20 -21.84
C PHE A 578 25.56 -20.04 -22.90
N HIS A 579 26.26 -21.03 -23.47
CA HIS A 579 25.65 -21.97 -24.39
C HIS A 579 24.59 -22.84 -23.69
N LEU A 580 24.82 -23.30 -22.45
CA LEU A 580 23.85 -24.06 -21.66
C LEU A 580 22.57 -23.27 -21.39
N ILE A 581 22.65 -21.97 -21.06
CA ILE A 581 21.48 -21.10 -20.86
C ILE A 581 20.78 -20.83 -22.20
N LYS A 582 21.54 -20.71 -23.28
CA LYS A 582 20.98 -20.68 -24.64
C LYS A 582 20.37 -22.01 -25.07
N HIS A 583 20.76 -23.15 -24.50
CA HIS A 583 20.15 -24.45 -24.75
C HIS A 583 19.01 -24.75 -23.75
N SER A 584 18.99 -24.13 -22.57
CA SER A 584 17.94 -24.25 -21.54
C SER A 584 16.62 -23.58 -21.92
N GLN A 585 16.50 -23.09 -23.16
CA GLN A 585 15.21 -22.82 -23.82
C GLN A 585 14.43 -24.10 -24.15
N ILE A 586 15.02 -25.27 -23.90
CA ILE A 586 14.31 -26.52 -23.68
C ILE A 586 13.48 -26.39 -22.41
N GLN A 587 12.16 -26.30 -22.57
CA GLN A 587 11.21 -26.25 -21.47
C GLN A 587 11.13 -27.61 -20.76
N LEU A 588 10.83 -27.58 -19.45
CA LEU A 588 10.80 -28.79 -18.62
C LEU A 588 9.84 -29.87 -19.17
N TYR A 589 8.74 -29.45 -19.82
CA TYR A 589 7.72 -30.33 -20.38
C TYR A 589 7.93 -30.65 -21.86
N ASP A 590 9.03 -30.19 -22.45
CA ASP A 590 9.33 -30.53 -23.83
C ASP A 590 9.60 -32.01 -23.96
N ASP A 591 8.88 -32.67 -24.84
CA ASP A 591 9.42 -33.81 -25.55
C ASP A 591 10.34 -33.32 -26.68
N TYR A 592 11.10 -34.25 -27.25
CA TYR A 592 12.05 -33.92 -28.31
C TYR A 592 11.34 -33.25 -29.50
N GLU A 593 10.15 -33.75 -29.86
CA GLU A 593 9.38 -33.28 -31.00
C GLU A 593 8.90 -31.82 -30.82
N SER A 594 8.48 -31.45 -29.62
CA SER A 594 8.07 -30.08 -29.26
C SER A 594 9.25 -29.13 -29.25
N TYR A 595 10.38 -29.54 -28.69
CA TYR A 595 11.65 -28.81 -28.76
C TYR A 595 12.09 -28.60 -30.20
N GLU A 596 12.13 -29.68 -30.98
CA GLU A 596 12.52 -29.67 -32.37
C GLU A 596 11.60 -28.76 -33.19
N LYS A 597 10.28 -28.85 -32.98
CA LYS A 597 9.29 -27.99 -33.63
C LYS A 597 9.45 -26.53 -33.24
N ARG A 598 9.78 -26.19 -31.99
CA ARG A 598 10.09 -24.80 -31.59
C ARG A 598 11.40 -24.31 -32.17
N PHE A 599 12.45 -25.11 -32.13
CA PHE A 599 13.73 -24.81 -32.74
C PHE A 599 13.56 -24.60 -34.25
N LYS A 600 12.74 -25.42 -34.91
CA LYS A 600 12.37 -25.28 -36.30
C LYS A 600 11.48 -24.05 -36.58
N LYS A 601 10.61 -23.65 -35.64
CA LYS A 601 9.78 -22.43 -35.75
C LYS A 601 10.55 -21.12 -35.53
N LEU A 602 11.78 -21.16 -35.01
CA LEU A 602 12.64 -19.98 -35.05
C LEU A 602 12.83 -19.57 -36.52
N VAL A 603 12.50 -18.31 -36.83
CA VAL A 603 12.62 -17.72 -38.17
C VAL A 603 13.96 -18.13 -38.79
N ILE A 604 13.98 -18.48 -40.08
CA ILE A 604 15.17 -19.00 -40.80
C ILE A 604 16.45 -18.20 -40.47
N ASN A 605 16.35 -16.88 -40.33
CA ASN A 605 17.46 -16.00 -39.99
C ASN A 605 18.02 -16.23 -38.56
N ARG A 606 17.17 -16.58 -37.58
CA ARG A 606 17.61 -16.95 -36.23
C ARG A 606 18.21 -18.35 -36.17
N ARG A 607 17.76 -19.28 -37.03
CA ARG A 607 18.32 -20.64 -37.08
C ARG A 607 19.73 -20.65 -37.67
N LYS A 608 19.93 -20.00 -38.83
CA LYS A 608 21.27 -19.81 -39.41
C LYS A 608 22.22 -19.14 -38.43
N PHE A 609 21.74 -18.10 -37.74
CA PHE A 609 22.49 -17.44 -36.69
C PHE A 609 22.92 -18.43 -35.59
N LEU A 610 22.02 -19.25 -35.04
CA LEU A 610 22.38 -20.25 -34.02
C LEU A 610 23.39 -21.30 -34.53
N GLU A 611 23.24 -21.75 -35.77
CA GLU A 611 24.16 -22.69 -36.43
C GLU A 611 25.57 -22.09 -36.61
N GLU A 612 25.67 -20.79 -36.97
CA GLU A 612 26.95 -20.06 -37.08
C GLU A 612 27.71 -19.96 -35.74
N PHE A 613 27.00 -20.02 -34.61
CA PHE A 613 27.58 -20.03 -33.26
C PHE A 613 27.76 -21.43 -32.67
N GLY A 614 27.65 -22.49 -33.49
CA GLY A 614 27.80 -23.88 -33.04
C GLY A 614 26.67 -24.38 -32.15
N ILE A 615 25.55 -23.65 -32.08
CA ILE A 615 24.34 -24.02 -31.33
C ILE A 615 23.42 -24.78 -32.30
N SER A 616 23.77 -26.04 -32.57
CA SER A 616 22.95 -26.90 -33.41
C SER A 616 21.71 -27.41 -32.67
N LEU A 617 20.69 -27.81 -33.44
CA LEU A 617 19.59 -28.62 -32.92
C LEU A 617 20.20 -29.82 -32.19
N LEU A 618 19.86 -30.02 -30.92
CA LEU A 618 20.32 -31.21 -30.21
C LEU A 618 19.76 -32.45 -30.92
N SER A 619 20.57 -33.50 -31.05
CA SER A 619 20.03 -34.83 -31.38
C SER A 619 19.06 -35.27 -30.27
N GLU A 620 18.14 -36.17 -30.58
CA GLU A 620 17.21 -36.71 -29.58
C GLU A 620 17.94 -37.28 -28.36
N THR A 621 19.07 -37.94 -28.57
CA THR A 621 19.95 -38.46 -27.51
C THR A 621 20.53 -37.34 -26.67
N GLN A 622 21.11 -36.30 -27.28
CA GLN A 622 21.64 -35.13 -26.55
C GLN A 622 20.53 -34.37 -25.83
N PHE A 623 19.34 -34.27 -26.41
CA PHE A 623 18.17 -33.66 -25.78
C PHE A 623 17.70 -34.46 -24.57
N LYS A 624 17.60 -35.79 -24.70
CA LYS A 624 17.24 -36.68 -23.58
C LYS A 624 18.29 -36.64 -22.49
N LEU A 625 19.57 -36.67 -22.85
CA LEU A 625 20.69 -36.54 -21.93
C LEU A 625 20.63 -35.17 -21.20
N PHE A 626 20.42 -34.09 -21.95
CA PHE A 626 20.22 -32.75 -21.41
C PHE A 626 18.98 -32.65 -20.51
N LYS A 627 17.88 -33.31 -20.86
CA LYS A 627 16.65 -33.41 -20.03
C LYS A 627 16.83 -34.26 -18.78
N GLN A 628 17.70 -35.27 -18.81
CA GLN A 628 18.12 -36.01 -17.62
C GLN A 628 18.96 -35.15 -16.68
N TYR A 629 19.72 -34.18 -17.24
CA TYR A 629 20.50 -33.21 -16.47
C TYR A 629 19.74 -31.93 -16.09
N LEU A 630 18.62 -31.62 -16.75
CA LEU A 630 17.64 -30.61 -16.30
C LEU A 630 16.95 -31.19 -15.06
N PRO A 631 17.27 -30.73 -13.85
CA PRO A 631 16.78 -31.39 -12.64
C PRO A 631 15.25 -31.35 -12.60
N THR A 632 14.63 -32.48 -12.27
CA THR A 632 13.18 -32.62 -12.02
C THR A 632 12.75 -31.90 -10.74
N LYS A 633 13.70 -31.38 -9.95
CA LYS A 633 13.49 -30.48 -8.80
C LYS A 633 14.19 -29.13 -9.04
N PRO A 634 13.74 -28.02 -8.43
CA PRO A 634 14.34 -26.71 -8.67
C PRO A 634 15.70 -26.60 -7.96
N TYR A 635 16.77 -26.79 -8.73
CA TYR A 635 18.20 -26.46 -8.52
C TYR A 635 18.83 -26.47 -7.10
N VAL A 636 19.73 -27.42 -6.91
CA VAL A 636 21.17 -27.17 -6.68
C VAL A 636 21.93 -28.01 -7.73
N ILE A 637 22.67 -27.40 -8.66
CA ILE A 637 23.70 -28.15 -9.40
C ILE A 637 24.99 -27.98 -8.61
N ASP A 638 25.45 -29.07 -8.01
CA ASP A 638 26.80 -29.19 -7.47
C ASP A 638 27.76 -29.51 -8.62
N TYR A 639 28.58 -28.54 -9.01
CA TYR A 639 29.52 -28.65 -10.11
C TYR A 639 30.88 -29.22 -9.72
N SER A 640 31.09 -29.63 -8.45
CA SER A 640 32.29 -30.38 -8.07
C SER A 640 32.44 -31.68 -8.89
N ALA A 641 31.32 -32.23 -9.37
CA ALA A 641 31.25 -33.40 -10.24
C ALA A 641 31.67 -33.16 -11.70
N TYR A 642 31.78 -31.91 -12.18
CA TYR A 642 32.17 -31.60 -13.57
C TYR A 642 33.68 -31.44 -13.78
N THR A 643 34.48 -31.62 -12.73
CA THR A 643 35.95 -31.48 -12.80
C THR A 643 36.68 -32.74 -13.29
N ILE A 644 35.97 -33.82 -13.65
CA ILE A 644 36.59 -35.05 -14.15
C ILE A 644 35.94 -35.45 -15.47
N ASP A 645 36.51 -34.96 -16.58
CA ASP A 645 37.11 -35.88 -17.56
C ASP A 645 37.88 -35.12 -18.62
N LYS A 646 39.20 -35.07 -18.43
CA LYS A 646 40.16 -35.16 -19.53
C LYS A 646 39.97 -36.54 -20.18
N MET A 647 38.91 -36.72 -20.96
CA MET A 647 38.83 -37.85 -21.89
C MET A 647 39.83 -37.61 -23.02
N LYS A 648 41.03 -38.18 -22.81
CA LYS A 648 41.79 -38.97 -23.78
C LYS A 648 41.39 -38.74 -25.25
N ILE A 649 41.94 -37.68 -25.85
CA ILE A 649 42.42 -37.76 -27.23
C ILE A 649 43.92 -38.06 -27.11
N GLN A 650 44.22 -39.29 -26.74
CA GLN A 650 45.50 -39.92 -27.02
C GLN A 650 45.14 -41.06 -27.97
N GLY A 651 44.90 -40.68 -29.21
CA GLY A 651 44.74 -41.61 -30.33
C GLY A 651 46.14 -41.96 -30.83
N ASP A 652 46.42 -43.26 -30.80
CA ASP A 652 47.61 -43.92 -31.31
C ASP A 652 48.18 -43.30 -32.58
N THR A 653 49.38 -42.74 -32.48
CA THR A 653 50.39 -42.84 -33.52
C THR A 653 51.57 -43.57 -32.90
N ASP A 654 51.56 -44.91 -32.99
CA ASP A 654 52.68 -45.71 -33.50
C ASP A 654 52.46 -47.22 -33.32
N SER A 655 52.60 -47.95 -34.44
CA SER A 655 52.90 -49.39 -34.63
C SER A 655 51.83 -50.31 -35.27
N LYS A 656 51.68 -50.19 -36.60
CA LYS A 656 52.10 -51.24 -37.57
C LYS A 656 52.07 -50.74 -39.00
#